data_AF-A0A838ILL5-F1
#
_entry.id   AF-A0A838ILL5-F1
#
_cell.length_a   1.000
_cell.length_b   1.000
_cell.length_c   1.000
_cell.angle_alpha   90.00
_cell.angle_beta   90.00
_cell.angle_gamma   90.00
#
_symmetry.space_group_name_H-M   'P 1'
#
loop_
_entity.id
_entity.type
_entity.pdbx_description
1 polymer ?
#
loop_
_entity_poly.entity_id
_entity_poly.type
_entity_poly.pdbx_seq_one_letter_code
_entity_poly.pdbx_strand_id
1 'polypeptide(L)'
;MNLLTSLEKPGARLFTLAALSLFLELALIRWMSANVIYLGYFSNFVLLACFLGLGLGFLLTERRQNLLNWAPVVTAMLLALATVSYTEIGLPNHAHVVYFGADQMSESLIPWPVVLGAIFVGTVGIFATFGQAIGRCFSSFKPLVAYTIDISGSLFGIALFTAISFLQVPSFVWFALISVVFAALFWRQGGQVRRLVLIGCLGMVAMAWATHRDTRALEVRWSPYQMLSTYQNVEKVVNVTANRVPHQFMVPVELQLDMYLAPYRIYGEAVGRGPEQILVIGAGSGTDVAYALAHGVAQVDAVEIDPVIVELGRKWHHDRPYHDPRVNLIINDGRQVLETSDKRYDMIVFALPDSIALLSSQSSLRLESFLFTRESFEAARERLAPDGMIVLYNFYRSPFVVERIARTLEDIFGHRPTMEHNEQENLTIIAIGHQALSPSAAMVEDSGPLPTDDWPFLYMRDRSIPPFYLFLVLGIWLVTALGVAGAGSRKTWQDQQWPFFFMGAAFLLLETKSIVQFSLLFGSTWLVNSLVFAGVLVAVLAANAVVQVFKPQRLWPLYLALAAALVLAWLVPYRSLLQIDSLILRYIAAVALTFSPIFFANMVFSRSFAESEKSAHAFGWNILGVMVGGTLEYASMAVGYNSLLILVAIFYALAFLTSLRAFGKASASVASA
;
A
#
# COMPACT_ATOMS: atom_id res chain seq x y z
N MET A 1 2.02 -5.02 40.98
CA MET A 1 1.59 -3.66 40.60
C MET A 1 0.55 -3.82 39.50
N ASN A 2 -0.72 -3.46 39.74
CA ASN A 2 -1.82 -3.77 38.81
C ASN A 2 -1.61 -3.10 37.43
N LEU A 3 -1.74 -3.86 36.34
CA LEU A 3 -1.60 -3.35 34.96
C LEU A 3 -2.42 -2.06 34.73
N LEU A 4 -3.63 -2.02 35.29
CA LEU A 4 -4.55 -0.87 35.22
C LEU A 4 -3.99 0.40 35.88
N THR A 5 -3.23 0.30 36.97
CA THR A 5 -2.61 1.48 37.60
C THR A 5 -1.36 1.94 36.86
N SER A 6 -0.72 1.05 36.08
CA SER A 6 0.39 1.42 35.22
C SER A 6 -0.06 2.26 34.02
N LEU A 7 -1.23 1.98 33.45
CA LEU A 7 -1.80 2.72 32.31
C LEU A 7 -2.20 4.18 32.62
N GLU A 8 -2.28 4.54 33.90
CA GLU A 8 -2.49 5.93 34.34
C GLU A 8 -1.20 6.77 34.27
N LYS A 9 -0.03 6.13 34.27
CA LYS A 9 1.24 6.85 34.15
C LYS A 9 1.35 7.50 32.76
N PRO A 10 1.72 8.79 32.65
CA PRO A 10 1.73 9.51 31.37
C PRO A 10 2.50 8.81 30.25
N GLY A 11 3.63 8.15 30.58
CA GLY A 11 4.47 7.47 29.58
C GLY A 11 3.85 6.18 29.07
N ALA A 12 3.31 5.35 29.97
CA ALA A 12 2.61 4.12 29.57
C ALA A 12 1.32 4.45 28.80
N ARG A 13 0.62 5.52 29.18
CA ARG A 13 -0.55 6.03 28.48
C ARG A 13 -0.20 6.50 27.07
N LEU A 14 0.85 7.30 26.91
CA LEU A 14 1.34 7.77 25.61
C LEU A 14 1.73 6.60 24.70
N PHE A 15 2.56 5.67 25.20
CA PHE A 15 2.95 4.47 24.47
C PHE A 15 1.74 3.65 24.01
N THR A 16 0.78 3.42 24.92
CA THR A 16 -0.42 2.63 24.61
C THR A 16 -1.32 3.32 23.60
N LEU A 17 -1.47 4.65 23.67
CA LEU A 17 -2.27 5.41 22.72
C LEU A 17 -1.64 5.42 21.33
N ALA A 18 -0.31 5.59 21.23
CA ALA A 18 0.41 5.54 19.96
C ALA A 18 0.36 4.13 19.33
N ALA A 19 0.58 3.09 20.14
CA ALA A 19 0.44 1.71 19.69
C ALA A 19 -0.98 1.40 19.20
N LEU A 20 -1.99 1.84 19.95
CA LEU A 20 -3.39 1.60 19.62
C LEU A 20 -3.84 2.41 18.39
N SER A 21 -3.40 3.66 18.23
CA SER A 21 -3.75 4.47 17.07
C SER A 21 -3.21 3.85 15.79
N LEU A 22 -1.93 3.42 15.79
CA LEU A 22 -1.34 2.84 14.59
C LEU A 22 -1.87 1.43 14.30
N PHE A 23 -2.13 0.63 15.34
CA PHE A 23 -2.81 -0.66 15.16
C PHE A 23 -4.21 -0.48 14.56
N LEU A 24 -4.98 0.50 15.06
CA LEU A 24 -6.31 0.80 14.54
C LEU A 24 -6.24 1.34 13.10
N GLU A 25 -5.23 2.14 12.77
CA GLU A 25 -4.99 2.64 11.42
C GLU A 25 -4.81 1.50 10.43
N LEU A 26 -3.89 0.58 10.69
CA LEU A 26 -3.63 -0.59 9.87
C LEU A 26 -4.86 -1.51 9.78
N ALA A 27 -5.56 -1.71 10.91
CA ALA A 27 -6.79 -2.50 10.94
C ALA A 27 -7.90 -1.88 10.08
N LEU A 28 -8.08 -0.56 10.14
CA LEU A 28 -9.10 0.16 9.37
C LEU A 28 -8.76 0.20 7.87
N ILE A 29 -7.51 0.47 7.50
CA ILE A 29 -7.07 0.43 6.09
C ILE A 29 -7.42 -0.93 5.48
N ARG A 30 -6.97 -2.02 6.13
CA ARG A 30 -7.15 -3.38 5.61
C ARG A 30 -8.59 -3.89 5.70
N TRP A 31 -9.32 -3.56 6.77
CA TRP A 31 -10.70 -4.01 6.92
C TRP A 31 -11.64 -3.24 5.99
N MET A 32 -11.45 -1.94 5.83
CA MET A 32 -12.30 -1.14 4.95
C MET A 32 -12.05 -1.47 3.48
N SER A 33 -10.80 -1.70 3.04
CA SER A 33 -10.54 -2.15 1.66
C SER A 33 -11.20 -3.48 1.30
N ALA A 34 -11.39 -4.37 2.29
CA ALA A 34 -12.04 -5.66 2.10
C ALA A 34 -13.58 -5.58 2.06
N ASN A 35 -14.19 -4.52 2.60
CA ASN A 35 -15.64 -4.40 2.73
C ASN A 35 -16.23 -3.23 1.91
N VAL A 36 -15.39 -2.30 1.44
CA VAL A 36 -15.78 -1.14 0.64
C VAL A 36 -14.96 -1.13 -0.65
N ILE A 37 -15.53 -1.71 -1.72
CA ILE A 37 -14.84 -1.92 -3.00
C ILE A 37 -14.24 -0.64 -3.59
N TYR A 38 -14.89 0.50 -3.38
CA TYR A 38 -14.42 1.81 -3.84
C TYR A 38 -13.06 2.21 -3.30
N LEU A 39 -12.72 1.77 -2.09
CA LEU A 39 -11.42 2.08 -1.49
C LEU A 39 -10.27 1.36 -2.19
N GLY A 40 -10.54 0.27 -2.93
CA GLY A 40 -9.55 -0.36 -3.81
C GLY A 40 -8.99 0.59 -4.88
N TYR A 41 -9.76 1.60 -5.29
CA TYR A 41 -9.33 2.64 -6.24
C TYR A 41 -8.58 3.81 -5.61
N PHE A 42 -8.65 3.92 -4.28
CA PHE A 42 -8.12 5.04 -3.51
C PHE A 42 -7.30 4.52 -2.30
N SER A 43 -6.26 3.73 -2.56
CA SER A 43 -5.43 3.05 -1.53
C SER A 43 -5.05 3.93 -0.32
N ASN A 44 -4.57 5.18 -0.54
CA ASN A 44 -4.16 6.06 0.56
C ASN A 44 -5.30 6.90 1.16
N PHE A 45 -6.56 6.71 0.76
CA PHE A 45 -7.66 7.57 1.21
C PHE A 45 -7.91 7.49 2.72
N VAL A 46 -7.93 6.27 3.26
CA VAL A 46 -8.06 6.04 4.71
C VAL A 46 -6.82 6.56 5.45
N LEU A 47 -5.62 6.29 4.92
CA LEU A 47 -4.35 6.77 5.50
C LEU A 47 -4.32 8.30 5.61
N LEU A 48 -4.70 9.01 4.54
CA LEU A 48 -4.79 10.48 4.53
C LEU A 48 -5.82 11.00 5.55
N ALA A 49 -6.94 10.30 5.73
CA ALA A 49 -7.92 10.63 6.75
C ALA A 49 -7.38 10.44 8.17
N CYS A 50 -6.60 9.38 8.41
CA CYS A 50 -5.92 9.12 9.69
C CYS A 50 -4.92 10.24 10.03
N PHE A 51 -4.05 10.62 9.09
CA PHE A 51 -3.10 11.72 9.29
C PHE A 51 -3.82 13.06 9.51
N LEU A 52 -4.83 13.40 8.70
CA LEU A 52 -5.61 14.61 8.92
C LEU A 52 -6.25 14.61 10.31
N GLY A 53 -6.87 13.50 10.71
CA GLY A 53 -7.45 13.33 12.03
C GLY A 53 -6.42 13.56 13.13
N LEU A 54 -5.30 12.84 13.13
CA LEU A 54 -4.23 13.01 14.11
C LEU A 54 -3.77 14.46 14.19
N GLY A 55 -3.45 15.09 13.05
CA GLY A 55 -3.01 16.48 12.96
C GLY A 55 -4.02 17.46 13.58
N LEU A 56 -5.31 17.34 13.23
CA LEU A 56 -6.38 18.13 13.85
C LEU A 56 -6.50 17.86 15.35
N GLY A 57 -6.37 16.60 15.78
CA GLY A 57 -6.39 16.20 17.18
C GLY A 57 -5.34 16.93 18.01
N PHE A 58 -4.10 17.02 17.51
CA PHE A 58 -3.03 17.77 18.18
C PHE A 58 -3.37 19.27 18.34
N LEU A 59 -4.05 19.88 17.37
CA LEU A 59 -4.53 21.27 17.48
C LEU A 59 -5.66 21.42 18.51
N LEU A 60 -6.42 20.37 18.77
CA LEU A 60 -7.54 20.35 19.72
C LEU A 60 -7.11 20.06 21.17
N THR A 61 -5.80 19.96 21.46
CA THR A 61 -5.25 19.61 22.78
C THR A 61 -5.76 20.52 23.91
N GLU A 62 -5.93 21.82 23.63
CA GLU A 62 -6.37 22.83 24.62
C GLU A 62 -7.88 22.77 24.93
N ARG A 63 -8.69 22.07 24.13
CA ARG A 63 -10.12 21.92 24.43
C ARG A 63 -10.31 21.12 25.71
N ARG A 64 -11.29 21.50 26.54
CA ARG A 64 -11.56 20.85 27.83
C ARG A 64 -12.16 19.44 27.71
N GLN A 65 -12.90 19.18 26.64
CA GLN A 65 -13.62 17.91 26.44
C GLN A 65 -12.65 16.78 26.08
N ASN A 66 -12.81 15.60 26.67
CA ASN A 66 -12.05 14.41 26.29
C ASN A 66 -12.72 13.68 25.12
N LEU A 67 -12.22 13.90 23.91
CA LEU A 67 -12.82 13.34 22.69
C LEU A 67 -12.61 11.81 22.59
N LEU A 68 -11.57 11.27 23.23
CA LEU A 68 -11.25 9.83 23.20
C LEU A 68 -12.40 8.94 23.71
N ASN A 69 -13.30 9.48 24.54
CA ASN A 69 -14.48 8.79 25.03
C ASN A 69 -15.39 8.28 23.90
N TRP A 70 -15.39 8.96 22.75
CA TRP A 70 -16.24 8.66 21.60
C TRP A 70 -15.59 7.73 20.57
N ALA A 71 -14.27 7.51 20.65
CA ALA A 71 -13.52 6.77 19.63
C ALA A 71 -14.12 5.37 19.34
N PRO A 72 -14.48 4.54 20.35
CA PRO A 72 -15.05 3.23 20.08
C PRO A 72 -16.45 3.29 19.43
N VAL A 73 -17.27 4.28 19.82
CA VAL A 73 -18.62 4.46 19.28
C VAL A 73 -18.57 4.91 17.83
N VAL A 74 -17.73 5.90 17.51
CA VAL A 74 -17.55 6.38 16.13
C VAL A 74 -16.95 5.28 15.26
N THR A 75 -16.01 4.50 15.80
CA THR A 75 -15.47 3.33 15.09
C THR A 75 -16.56 2.30 14.81
N ALA A 76 -17.39 1.94 15.80
CA ALA A 76 -18.51 1.02 15.59
C ALA A 76 -19.51 1.53 14.53
N MET A 77 -19.83 2.83 14.54
CA MET A 77 -20.70 3.45 13.53
C MET A 77 -20.08 3.40 12.13
N LEU A 78 -18.77 3.63 12.03
CA LEU A 78 -18.03 3.53 10.76
C LEU A 78 -18.05 2.09 10.21
N LEU A 79 -17.83 1.09 11.08
CA LEU A 79 -17.91 -0.32 10.70
C LEU A 79 -19.34 -0.70 10.29
N ALA A 80 -20.35 -0.21 11.00
CA ALA A 80 -21.75 -0.42 10.63
C ALA A 80 -22.10 0.20 9.27
N LEU A 81 -21.64 1.43 9.01
CA LEU A 81 -21.80 2.09 7.71
C LEU A 81 -21.18 1.26 6.59
N ALA A 82 -19.92 0.84 6.73
CA ALA A 82 -19.25 0.01 5.74
C ALA A 82 -19.95 -1.34 5.51
N THR A 83 -20.54 -1.92 6.56
CA THR A 83 -21.32 -3.16 6.47
C THR A 83 -22.62 -2.97 5.69
N VAL A 84 -23.31 -1.83 5.85
CA VAL A 84 -24.58 -1.52 5.16
C VAL A 84 -24.36 -0.96 3.76
N SER A 85 -23.25 -0.27 3.54
CA SER A 85 -22.83 0.20 2.21
C SER A 85 -22.31 -0.93 1.31
N TYR A 86 -22.34 -2.17 1.81
CA TYR A 86 -22.17 -3.38 1.02
C TYR A 86 -23.30 -3.48 -0.01
N THR A 87 -23.07 -2.84 -1.15
CA THR A 87 -23.88 -2.97 -2.34
C THR A 87 -22.90 -3.27 -3.46
N GLU A 88 -23.23 -4.25 -4.29
CA GLU A 88 -22.48 -4.62 -5.49
C GLU A 88 -22.66 -3.49 -6.51
N ILE A 89 -21.63 -2.71 -6.79
CA ILE A 89 -21.81 -1.45 -7.54
C ILE A 89 -20.70 -1.20 -8.55
N GLY A 90 -21.13 -0.86 -9.77
CA GLY A 90 -20.32 -0.35 -10.86
C GLY A 90 -19.86 1.10 -10.69
N LEU A 91 -18.72 1.41 -11.32
CA LEU A 91 -18.18 2.76 -11.43
C LEU A 91 -18.54 3.37 -12.79
N PRO A 92 -18.66 4.71 -12.89
CA PRO A 92 -18.79 5.37 -14.18
C PRO A 92 -17.54 5.15 -15.03
N ASN A 93 -17.75 4.88 -16.32
CA ASN A 93 -16.68 4.76 -17.30
C ASN A 93 -16.06 6.17 -17.55
N HIS A 94 -14.91 6.47 -16.93
CA HIS A 94 -14.16 7.70 -17.20
C HIS A 94 -13.08 7.39 -18.24
N ALA A 95 -13.08 8.13 -19.36
CA ALA A 95 -12.30 7.87 -20.57
C ALA A 95 -10.75 7.83 -20.44
N HIS A 96 -10.20 7.96 -19.23
CA HIS A 96 -8.76 8.07 -19.00
C HIS A 96 -8.17 6.99 -18.07
N VAL A 97 -9.02 6.22 -17.35
CA VAL A 97 -8.57 5.12 -16.46
C VAL A 97 -9.59 3.99 -16.52
N VAL A 98 -9.12 2.79 -16.84
CA VAL A 98 -9.94 1.58 -16.88
C VAL A 98 -10.19 1.08 -15.46
N TYR A 99 -11.45 0.98 -15.04
CA TYR A 99 -11.82 0.46 -13.71
C TYR A 99 -12.24 -1.02 -13.80
N PHE A 100 -11.67 -1.85 -12.94
CA PHE A 100 -11.91 -3.30 -12.92
C PHE A 100 -13.28 -3.64 -12.31
N GLY A 101 -14.18 -4.23 -13.11
CA GLY A 101 -15.50 -4.71 -12.63
C GLY A 101 -16.66 -3.71 -12.81
N ALA A 102 -16.54 -2.73 -13.71
CA ALA A 102 -17.56 -1.70 -13.93
C ALA A 102 -18.66 -2.08 -14.95
N ASP A 103 -18.47 -3.13 -15.75
CA ASP A 103 -19.24 -3.30 -17.00
C ASP A 103 -20.66 -3.88 -16.82
N GLN A 104 -20.96 -4.47 -15.67
CA GLN A 104 -22.31 -4.90 -15.29
C GLN A 104 -22.39 -4.83 -13.77
N MET A 105 -23.37 -4.11 -13.19
CA MET A 105 -24.04 -4.39 -11.89
C MET A 105 -24.51 -3.15 -11.10
N SER A 106 -25.48 -3.40 -10.22
CA SER A 106 -26.60 -2.55 -9.76
C SER A 106 -26.29 -1.24 -9.02
N GLU A 107 -27.28 -0.35 -8.98
CA GLU A 107 -27.27 0.88 -8.17
C GLU A 107 -27.23 0.57 -6.67
N SER A 108 -26.29 1.20 -5.97
CA SER A 108 -26.26 1.29 -4.51
C SER A 108 -27.49 2.00 -3.96
N LEU A 109 -27.99 1.58 -2.79
CA LEU A 109 -28.95 2.37 -2.00
C LEU A 109 -28.36 3.74 -1.57
N ILE A 110 -27.04 3.82 -1.40
CA ILE A 110 -26.32 5.04 -0.98
C ILE A 110 -25.29 5.41 -2.05
N PRO A 111 -25.33 6.63 -2.63
CA PRO A 111 -24.35 7.05 -3.61
C PRO A 111 -22.91 6.91 -3.08
N TRP A 112 -22.02 6.33 -3.88
CA TRP A 112 -20.64 6.07 -3.48
C TRP A 112 -19.85 7.30 -2.98
N PRO A 113 -20.05 8.53 -3.50
CA PRO A 113 -19.34 9.70 -2.96
C PRO A 113 -19.77 10.02 -1.52
N VAL A 114 -21.03 9.73 -1.17
CA VAL A 114 -21.56 9.92 0.19
C VAL A 114 -20.93 8.90 1.14
N VAL A 115 -20.82 7.64 0.72
CA VAL A 115 -20.14 6.59 1.50
C VAL A 115 -18.68 6.95 1.75
N LEU A 116 -17.93 7.33 0.70
CA LEU A 116 -16.53 7.73 0.83
C LEU A 116 -16.36 8.97 1.70
N GLY A 117 -17.22 9.99 1.52
CA GLY A 117 -17.19 11.20 2.35
C GLY A 117 -17.46 10.90 3.83
N ALA A 118 -18.45 10.05 4.12
CA ALA A 118 -18.75 9.63 5.48
C ALA A 118 -17.62 8.79 6.10
N ILE A 119 -16.99 7.91 5.32
CA ILE A 119 -15.81 7.14 5.75
C ILE A 119 -14.65 8.06 6.08
N PHE A 120 -14.38 9.04 5.22
CA PHE A 120 -13.31 10.01 5.42
C PHE A 120 -13.53 10.83 6.70
N VAL A 121 -14.70 11.44 6.83
CA VAL A 121 -15.05 12.27 8.00
C VAL A 121 -15.08 11.45 9.28
N GLY A 122 -15.62 10.23 9.24
CA GLY A 122 -15.62 9.31 10.37
C GLY A 122 -14.20 8.94 10.81
N THR A 123 -13.32 8.61 9.86
CA THR A 123 -11.92 8.29 10.12
C THR A 123 -11.17 9.51 10.68
N VAL A 124 -11.31 10.69 10.07
CA VAL A 124 -10.75 11.95 10.60
C VAL A 124 -11.23 12.18 12.04
N GLY A 125 -12.51 11.97 12.31
CA GLY A 125 -13.08 12.10 13.65
C GLY A 125 -12.45 11.15 14.67
N ILE A 126 -12.31 9.87 14.33
CA ILE A 126 -11.67 8.85 15.17
C ILE A 126 -10.23 9.26 15.50
N PHE A 127 -9.43 9.59 14.49
CA PHE A 127 -8.01 9.90 14.68
C PHE A 127 -7.79 11.27 15.32
N ALA A 128 -8.72 12.22 15.18
CA ALA A 128 -8.70 13.46 15.97
C ALA A 128 -8.85 13.20 17.47
N THR A 129 -9.60 12.17 17.86
CA THR A 129 -9.69 11.78 19.27
C THR A 129 -8.36 11.24 19.82
N PHE A 130 -7.63 10.45 19.01
CA PHE A 130 -6.31 9.95 19.35
C PHE A 130 -5.27 11.07 19.37
N GLY A 131 -5.23 11.91 18.34
CA GLY A 131 -4.30 13.03 18.26
C GLY A 131 -4.44 14.00 19.44
N GLN A 132 -5.68 14.27 19.89
CA GLN A 132 -5.88 15.07 21.10
C GLN A 132 -5.35 14.38 22.36
N ALA A 133 -5.62 13.08 22.51
CA ALA A 133 -5.19 12.33 23.69
C ALA A 133 -3.66 12.20 23.77
N ILE A 134 -3.01 11.94 22.63
CA ILE A 134 -1.55 11.89 22.47
C ILE A 134 -0.96 13.28 22.72
N GLY A 135 -1.49 14.33 22.08
CA GLY A 135 -1.05 15.72 22.27
C GLY A 135 -1.10 16.20 23.73
N ARG A 136 -2.10 15.78 24.51
CA ARG A 136 -2.15 16.04 25.96
C ARG A 136 -1.08 15.30 26.75
N CYS A 137 -0.65 14.12 26.30
CA CYS A 137 0.44 13.40 26.95
C CYS A 137 1.81 14.01 26.60
N PHE A 138 1.96 14.60 25.41
CA PHE A 138 3.19 15.27 24.98
C PHE A 138 3.61 16.41 25.92
N SER A 139 2.66 17.15 26.50
CA SER A 139 2.97 18.23 27.44
C SER A 139 3.54 17.77 28.78
N SER A 140 3.48 16.47 29.08
CA SER A 140 4.03 15.88 30.30
C SER A 140 5.52 15.53 30.21
N PHE A 141 6.12 15.67 29.02
CA PHE A 141 7.50 15.26 28.76
C PHE A 141 8.26 16.33 27.97
N LYS A 142 9.60 16.25 27.99
CA LYS A 142 10.43 16.99 27.04
C LYS A 142 10.09 16.53 25.61
N PRO A 143 10.14 17.41 24.59
CA PRO A 143 9.69 17.10 23.23
C PRO A 143 10.27 15.80 22.67
N LEU A 144 11.59 15.62 22.74
CA LEU A 144 12.25 14.42 22.21
C LEU A 144 11.92 13.14 22.98
N VAL A 145 11.63 13.23 24.27
CA VAL A 145 11.23 12.08 25.10
C VAL A 145 9.82 11.66 24.74
N ALA A 146 8.88 12.62 24.63
CA ALA A 146 7.53 12.35 24.14
C ALA A 146 7.57 11.67 22.77
N TYR A 147 8.36 12.23 21.85
CA TYR A 147 8.51 11.70 20.50
C TYR A 147 9.11 10.29 20.47
N THR A 148 10.10 10.00 21.32
CA THR A 148 10.67 8.65 21.44
C THR A 148 9.63 7.64 21.89
N ILE A 149 8.83 7.98 22.90
CA ILE A 149 7.78 7.09 23.44
C ILE A 149 6.68 6.87 22.40
N ASP A 150 6.28 7.92 21.69
CA ASP A 150 5.29 7.88 20.62
C ASP A 150 5.73 6.94 19.48
N ILE A 151 6.92 7.15 18.91
CA ILE A 151 7.46 6.31 17.84
C ILE A 151 7.68 4.86 18.31
N SER A 152 8.10 4.65 19.56
CA SER A 152 8.27 3.30 20.12
C SER A 152 6.92 2.57 20.26
N GLY A 153 5.88 3.30 20.69
CA GLY A 153 4.51 2.77 20.75
C GLY A 153 3.98 2.41 19.37
N SER A 154 4.13 3.32 18.42
CA SER A 154 3.83 3.09 17.00
C SER A 154 4.54 1.85 16.45
N LEU A 155 5.86 1.73 16.62
CA LEU A 155 6.62 0.55 16.18
C LEU A 155 6.07 -0.76 16.77
N PHE A 156 5.68 -0.75 18.04
CA PHE A 156 5.02 -1.89 18.68
C PHE A 156 3.64 -2.19 18.06
N GLY A 157 2.86 -1.17 17.74
CA GLY A 157 1.58 -1.29 17.04
C GLY A 157 1.70 -1.98 15.67
N ILE A 158 2.67 -1.56 14.85
CA ILE A 158 3.02 -2.23 13.57
C ILE A 158 3.41 -3.68 13.83
N ALA A 159 4.38 -3.92 14.72
CA ALA A 159 4.88 -5.27 14.99
C ALA A 159 3.76 -6.23 15.43
N LEU A 160 2.85 -5.76 16.29
CA LEU A 160 1.70 -6.53 16.74
C LEU A 160 0.73 -6.82 15.58
N PHE A 161 0.42 -5.82 14.75
CA PHE A 161 -0.47 -6.01 13.60
C PHE A 161 0.15 -6.95 12.54
N THR A 162 1.44 -6.83 12.28
CA THR A 162 2.20 -7.72 11.39
C THR A 162 2.16 -9.16 11.93
N ALA A 163 2.34 -9.37 13.24
CA ALA A 163 2.27 -10.70 13.85
C ALA A 163 0.89 -11.36 13.72
N ILE A 164 -0.20 -10.64 13.99
CA ILE A 164 -1.56 -11.20 13.83
C ILE A 164 -1.92 -11.44 12.35
N SER A 165 -1.33 -10.67 11.43
CA SER A 165 -1.49 -10.85 9.98
C SER A 165 -0.79 -12.10 9.50
N PHE A 166 0.43 -12.35 10.00
CA PHE A 166 1.17 -13.58 9.75
C PHE A 166 0.44 -14.82 10.29
N LEU A 167 -0.17 -14.70 11.48
CA LEU A 167 -1.00 -15.74 12.08
C LEU A 167 -2.39 -15.85 11.46
N GLN A 168 -2.71 -15.02 10.46
CA GLN A 168 -3.97 -15.03 9.71
C GLN A 168 -5.21 -14.94 10.59
N VAL A 169 -5.08 -14.21 11.70
CA VAL A 169 -6.13 -14.04 12.70
C VAL A 169 -7.32 -13.32 12.05
N PRO A 170 -8.57 -13.75 12.30
CA PRO A 170 -9.73 -13.11 11.69
C PRO A 170 -9.99 -11.70 12.26
N SER A 171 -10.58 -10.83 11.44
CA SER A 171 -10.71 -9.39 11.72
C SER A 171 -11.46 -9.05 13.01
N PHE A 172 -12.47 -9.82 13.41
CA PHE A 172 -13.21 -9.58 14.66
C PHE A 172 -12.32 -9.69 15.90
N VAL A 173 -11.25 -10.47 15.86
CA VAL A 173 -10.27 -10.56 16.95
C VAL A 173 -9.41 -9.30 17.01
N TRP A 174 -9.10 -8.66 15.87
CA TRP A 174 -8.34 -7.41 15.85
C TRP A 174 -9.11 -6.31 16.60
N PHE A 175 -10.40 -6.19 16.30
CA PHE A 175 -11.28 -5.23 16.98
C PHE A 175 -11.59 -5.64 18.42
N ALA A 176 -11.54 -6.93 18.77
CA ALA A 176 -11.63 -7.39 20.15
C ALA A 176 -10.38 -6.98 20.96
N LEU A 177 -9.17 -7.11 20.39
CA LEU A 177 -7.93 -6.64 21.03
C LEU A 177 -7.98 -5.13 21.27
N ILE A 178 -8.39 -4.35 20.27
CA ILE A 178 -8.62 -2.90 20.39
C ILE A 178 -9.61 -2.61 21.55
N SER A 179 -10.72 -3.35 21.59
CA SER A 179 -11.77 -3.21 22.59
C SER A 179 -11.28 -3.50 24.01
N VAL A 180 -10.43 -4.52 24.19
CA VAL A 180 -9.81 -4.84 25.49
C VAL A 180 -8.92 -3.70 25.98
N VAL A 181 -8.09 -3.12 25.08
CA VAL A 181 -7.23 -1.98 25.43
C VAL A 181 -8.07 -0.75 25.80
N PHE A 182 -9.11 -0.44 25.04
CA PHE A 182 -10.04 0.65 25.39
C PHE A 182 -10.73 0.41 26.74
N ALA A 183 -11.26 -0.79 26.99
CA ALA A 183 -11.89 -1.12 28.25
C ALA A 183 -10.90 -0.94 29.44
N ALA A 184 -9.64 -1.32 29.26
CA ALA A 184 -8.58 -1.12 30.26
C ALA A 184 -8.27 0.37 30.50
N LEU A 185 -8.13 1.18 29.44
CA LEU A 185 -7.87 2.63 29.53
C LEU A 185 -8.99 3.40 30.24
N PHE A 186 -10.22 2.89 30.20
CA PHE A 186 -11.41 3.54 30.75
C PHE A 186 -11.99 2.84 31.99
N TRP A 187 -11.34 1.79 32.51
CA TRP A 187 -11.88 0.97 33.60
C TRP A 187 -12.22 1.76 34.87
N ARG A 188 -11.38 2.74 35.20
CA ARG A 188 -11.46 3.57 36.41
C ARG A 188 -12.16 4.93 36.19
N GLN A 189 -12.68 5.17 34.98
CA GLN A 189 -13.46 6.37 34.67
C GLN A 189 -14.89 6.29 35.25
N GLY A 190 -15.60 7.43 35.26
CA GLY A 190 -16.97 7.49 35.75
C GLY A 190 -17.92 6.52 35.04
N GLY A 191 -18.95 6.04 35.75
CA GLY A 191 -19.82 4.95 35.29
C GLY A 191 -20.50 5.20 33.93
N GLN A 192 -20.88 6.43 33.61
CA GLN A 192 -21.47 6.79 32.32
C GLN A 192 -20.46 6.66 31.16
N VAL A 193 -19.26 7.23 31.32
CA VAL A 193 -18.18 7.15 30.31
C VAL A 193 -17.77 5.70 30.07
N ARG A 194 -17.62 4.92 31.15
CA ARG A 194 -17.29 3.49 31.05
C ARG A 194 -18.36 2.72 30.28
N ARG A 195 -19.65 2.96 30.54
CA ARG A 195 -20.75 2.33 29.79
C ARG A 195 -20.71 2.69 28.30
N LEU A 196 -20.53 3.96 27.96
CA LEU A 196 -20.45 4.42 26.58
C LEU A 196 -19.32 3.72 25.81
N VAL A 197 -18.13 3.66 26.41
CA VAL A 197 -16.96 2.99 25.83
C VAL A 197 -17.21 1.49 25.63
N LEU A 198 -17.79 0.81 26.63
CA LEU A 198 -18.10 -0.62 26.53
C LEU A 198 -19.16 -0.92 25.44
N ILE A 199 -20.17 -0.07 25.29
CA ILE A 199 -21.16 -0.19 24.20
C ILE A 199 -20.47 -0.05 22.84
N GLY A 200 -19.60 0.96 22.69
CA GLY A 200 -18.81 1.13 21.45
C GLY A 200 -17.92 -0.08 21.17
N CYS A 201 -17.22 -0.61 22.17
CA CYS A 201 -16.38 -1.80 22.05
C CYS A 201 -17.19 -3.03 21.60
N LEU A 202 -18.35 -3.28 22.22
CA LEU A 202 -19.25 -4.37 21.81
C LEU A 202 -19.75 -4.18 20.37
N GLY A 203 -20.11 -2.95 20.00
CA GLY A 203 -20.52 -2.61 18.64
C GLY A 203 -19.41 -2.88 17.62
N MET A 204 -18.16 -2.51 17.93
CA MET A 204 -17.02 -2.76 17.04
C MET A 204 -16.83 -4.26 16.75
N VAL A 205 -16.81 -5.08 17.81
CA VAL A 205 -16.64 -6.53 17.68
C VAL A 205 -17.83 -7.16 16.94
N ALA A 206 -19.06 -6.73 17.25
CA ALA A 206 -20.26 -7.23 16.58
C ALA A 206 -20.27 -6.94 15.08
N MET A 207 -19.90 -5.72 14.66
CA MET A 207 -19.85 -5.36 13.23
C MET A 207 -18.71 -6.07 12.49
N ALA A 208 -17.54 -6.18 13.12
CA ALA A 208 -16.43 -6.93 12.54
C ALA A 208 -16.73 -8.44 12.42
N TRP A 209 -17.47 -9.00 13.37
CA TRP A 209 -17.94 -10.39 13.30
C TRP A 209 -19.02 -10.59 12.22
N ALA A 210 -19.98 -9.65 12.12
CA ALA A 210 -21.04 -9.72 11.13
C ALA A 210 -20.49 -9.73 9.69
N THR A 211 -19.45 -8.95 9.40
CA THR A 211 -18.78 -8.94 8.09
C THR A 211 -17.94 -10.19 7.82
N HIS A 212 -17.33 -10.79 8.85
CA HIS A 212 -16.58 -12.02 8.68
C HIS A 212 -17.47 -13.23 8.34
N ARG A 213 -18.73 -13.21 8.78
CA ARG A 213 -19.67 -14.31 8.55
C ARG A 213 -20.25 -14.25 7.14
N ASP A 214 -19.81 -15.16 6.28
CA ASP A 214 -20.48 -15.47 5.01
C ASP A 214 -21.02 -16.90 5.10
N THR A 215 -22.35 -17.05 5.14
CA THR A 215 -22.99 -18.37 5.25
C THR A 215 -22.96 -19.19 3.96
N ARG A 216 -22.60 -18.57 2.83
CA ARG A 216 -22.48 -19.24 1.53
C ARG A 216 -21.06 -19.69 1.24
N ALA A 217 -20.08 -19.06 1.89
CA ALA A 217 -18.67 -19.44 1.74
C ALA A 217 -18.40 -20.77 2.44
N LEU A 218 -17.62 -21.64 1.78
CA LEU A 218 -17.03 -22.83 2.38
C LEU A 218 -16.05 -22.45 3.50
N GLU A 219 -15.29 -21.38 3.27
CA GLU A 219 -14.29 -20.88 4.19
C GLU A 219 -14.00 -19.40 3.91
N VAL A 220 -13.77 -18.63 4.99
CA VAL A 220 -13.36 -17.23 4.93
C VAL A 220 -12.06 -17.08 5.71
N ARG A 221 -11.01 -16.62 5.05
CA ARG A 221 -9.67 -16.44 5.64
C ARG A 221 -9.13 -15.05 5.39
N TRP A 222 -8.28 -14.61 6.30
CA TRP A 222 -7.53 -13.37 6.15
C TRP A 222 -6.07 -13.72 5.87
N SER A 223 -5.68 -13.71 4.59
CA SER A 223 -4.28 -13.82 4.22
C SER A 223 -3.52 -12.55 4.59
N PRO A 224 -2.18 -12.57 4.71
CA PRO A 224 -1.43 -11.35 4.94
C PRO A 224 -1.76 -10.23 3.94
N TYR A 225 -2.21 -10.54 2.73
CA TYR A 225 -2.54 -9.54 1.70
C TYR A 225 -4.00 -9.07 1.72
N GLN A 226 -4.94 -9.99 1.93
CA GLN A 226 -6.36 -9.74 1.64
C GLN A 226 -7.32 -10.70 2.35
N MET A 227 -8.60 -10.37 2.32
CA MET A 227 -9.67 -11.28 2.74
C MET A 227 -10.02 -12.22 1.59
N LEU A 228 -9.97 -13.53 1.82
CA LEU A 228 -10.29 -14.56 0.84
C LEU A 228 -11.55 -15.32 1.27
N SER A 229 -12.50 -15.46 0.36
CA SER A 229 -13.69 -16.31 0.56
C SER A 229 -13.76 -17.35 -0.54
N THR A 230 -13.99 -18.60 -0.16
CA THR A 230 -14.08 -19.74 -1.10
C THR A 230 -15.52 -20.18 -1.23
N TYR A 231 -16.03 -20.39 -2.45
CA TYR A 231 -17.38 -20.92 -2.67
C TYR A 231 -17.36 -22.09 -3.66
N GLN A 232 -18.26 -23.03 -3.44
CA GLN A 232 -18.55 -24.07 -4.41
C GLN A 232 -19.53 -23.49 -5.44
N ASN A 233 -19.16 -23.49 -6.72
CA ASN A 233 -20.04 -22.99 -7.78
C ASN A 233 -20.86 -24.14 -8.39
N VAL A 234 -20.18 -25.05 -9.08
CA VAL A 234 -20.72 -26.31 -9.64
C VAL A 234 -19.86 -27.49 -9.17
N GLU A 235 -20.29 -28.73 -9.41
CA GLU A 235 -19.82 -29.98 -8.77
C GLU A 235 -18.28 -30.17 -8.72
N LYS A 236 -17.49 -29.45 -9.53
CA LYS A 236 -16.02 -29.45 -9.48
C LYS A 236 -15.33 -28.08 -9.63
N VAL A 237 -16.07 -26.99 -9.80
CA VAL A 237 -15.49 -25.64 -9.92
C VAL A 237 -15.64 -24.91 -8.60
N VAL A 238 -14.51 -24.52 -8.03
CA VAL A 238 -14.44 -23.73 -6.80
C VAL A 238 -14.00 -22.32 -7.16
N ASN A 239 -14.72 -21.31 -6.70
CA ASN A 239 -14.32 -19.92 -6.90
C ASN A 239 -13.67 -19.38 -5.62
N VAL A 240 -12.78 -18.42 -5.81
CA VAL A 240 -12.16 -17.65 -4.74
C VAL A 240 -12.43 -16.19 -5.03
N THR A 241 -12.97 -15.48 -4.04
CA THR A 241 -13.06 -14.02 -4.05
C THR A 241 -11.97 -13.45 -3.17
N ALA A 242 -11.42 -12.32 -3.59
CA ALA A 242 -10.46 -11.53 -2.85
C ALA A 242 -11.07 -10.17 -2.54
N ASN A 243 -11.13 -9.79 -1.26
CA ASN A 243 -11.83 -8.59 -0.81
C ASN A 243 -13.27 -8.52 -1.35
N ARG A 244 -13.93 -9.69 -1.42
CA ARG A 244 -15.28 -9.90 -1.98
C ARG A 244 -15.42 -9.65 -3.48
N VAL A 245 -14.32 -9.48 -4.19
CA VAL A 245 -14.29 -9.36 -5.66
C VAL A 245 -13.92 -10.72 -6.25
N PRO A 246 -14.61 -11.19 -7.32
CA PRO A 246 -14.21 -12.40 -8.03
C PRO A 246 -12.73 -12.34 -8.42
N HIS A 247 -11.95 -13.35 -8.05
CA HIS A 247 -10.49 -13.30 -8.17
C HIS A 247 -9.94 -14.49 -8.95
N GLN A 248 -10.28 -15.72 -8.54
CA GLN A 248 -9.76 -16.94 -9.18
C GLN A 248 -10.81 -18.04 -9.25
N PHE A 249 -10.62 -18.97 -10.18
CA PHE A 249 -11.42 -20.17 -10.33
C PHE A 249 -10.48 -21.37 -10.34
N MET A 250 -10.77 -22.36 -9.51
CA MET A 250 -10.17 -23.69 -9.59
C MET A 250 -10.98 -24.49 -10.59
N VAL A 251 -10.47 -24.60 -11.81
CA VAL A 251 -11.16 -25.24 -12.92
C VAL A 251 -10.51 -26.60 -13.22
N PRO A 252 -11.29 -27.69 -13.29
CA PRO A 252 -10.80 -28.98 -13.75
C PRO A 252 -10.30 -28.94 -15.20
N VAL A 253 -9.19 -29.63 -15.48
CA VAL A 253 -8.63 -29.76 -16.83
C VAL A 253 -9.61 -30.42 -17.81
N GLU A 254 -10.50 -31.30 -17.34
CA GLU A 254 -11.52 -31.97 -18.17
C GLU A 254 -12.49 -30.99 -18.87
N LEU A 255 -12.59 -29.75 -18.40
CA LEU A 255 -13.42 -28.71 -19.03
C LEU A 255 -12.78 -28.11 -20.28
N GLN A 256 -11.49 -28.36 -20.53
CA GLN A 256 -10.77 -27.97 -21.76
C GLN A 256 -11.02 -26.52 -22.19
N LEU A 257 -10.91 -25.58 -21.25
CA LEU A 257 -11.15 -24.17 -21.54
C LEU A 257 -10.02 -23.61 -22.41
N ASP A 258 -10.39 -23.02 -23.54
CA ASP A 258 -9.46 -22.57 -24.59
C ASP A 258 -8.37 -21.61 -24.07
N MET A 259 -8.72 -20.72 -23.15
CA MET A 259 -7.77 -19.77 -22.55
C MET A 259 -6.55 -20.43 -21.89
N TYR A 260 -6.72 -21.61 -21.27
CA TYR A 260 -5.63 -22.34 -20.63
C TYR A 260 -4.93 -23.31 -21.59
N LEU A 261 -5.56 -23.65 -22.73
CA LEU A 261 -4.98 -24.49 -23.78
C LEU A 261 -4.11 -23.69 -24.74
N ALA A 262 -4.49 -22.44 -25.01
CA ALA A 262 -3.85 -21.60 -26.01
C ALA A 262 -2.32 -21.45 -25.82
N PRO A 263 -1.74 -21.26 -24.61
CA PRO A 263 -0.30 -21.18 -24.46
C PRO A 263 0.45 -22.41 -25.03
N TYR A 264 -0.09 -23.62 -24.81
CA TYR A 264 0.52 -24.86 -25.29
C TYR A 264 0.31 -25.09 -26.78
N ARG A 265 -0.86 -24.70 -27.31
CA ARG A 265 -1.13 -24.73 -28.76
C ARG A 265 -0.17 -23.80 -29.51
N ILE A 266 -0.07 -22.54 -29.09
CA ILE A 266 0.78 -21.52 -29.72
C ILE A 266 2.24 -21.96 -29.65
N TYR A 267 2.70 -22.47 -28.49
CA TYR A 267 4.06 -22.99 -28.36
C TYR A 267 4.33 -24.18 -29.29
N GLY A 268 3.39 -25.14 -29.36
CA GLY A 268 3.51 -26.31 -30.22
C GLY A 268 3.55 -25.97 -31.71
N GLU A 269 2.73 -25.02 -32.16
CA GLU A 269 2.72 -24.53 -33.54
C GLU A 269 4.02 -23.80 -33.89
N ALA A 270 4.58 -23.04 -32.94
CA ALA A 270 5.80 -22.28 -33.13
C ALA A 270 7.08 -23.15 -33.12
N VAL A 271 7.18 -24.08 -32.18
CA VAL A 271 8.44 -24.81 -31.88
C VAL A 271 8.40 -26.25 -32.40
N GLY A 272 7.22 -26.81 -32.70
CA GLY A 272 7.05 -28.18 -33.18
C GLY A 272 7.17 -29.26 -32.07
N ARG A 273 7.24 -28.84 -30.80
CA ARG A 273 7.24 -29.70 -29.61
C ARG A 273 6.51 -29.01 -28.44
N GLY A 274 6.16 -29.77 -27.41
CA GLY A 274 5.67 -29.20 -26.15
C GLY A 274 6.80 -28.58 -25.30
N PRO A 275 6.49 -27.62 -24.41
CA PRO A 275 7.47 -27.07 -23.49
C PRO A 275 7.77 -28.06 -22.36
N GLU A 276 9.03 -28.18 -21.94
CA GLU A 276 9.45 -29.10 -20.89
C GLU A 276 9.59 -28.41 -19.53
N GLN A 277 10.09 -27.16 -19.53
CA GLN A 277 10.32 -26.37 -18.33
C GLN A 277 9.61 -25.02 -18.43
N ILE A 278 8.62 -24.78 -17.56
CA ILE A 278 7.84 -23.55 -17.59
C ILE A 278 7.88 -22.80 -16.24
N LEU A 279 7.73 -21.48 -16.32
CA LEU A 279 7.48 -20.60 -15.19
C LEU A 279 6.06 -20.05 -15.30
N VAL A 280 5.23 -20.26 -14.29
CA VAL A 280 3.89 -19.69 -14.21
C VAL A 280 3.88 -18.60 -13.14
N ILE A 281 3.75 -17.34 -13.55
CA ILE A 281 3.67 -16.17 -12.67
C ILE A 281 2.20 -15.83 -12.42
N GLY A 282 1.79 -15.76 -11.16
CA GLY A 282 0.38 -15.65 -10.80
C GLY A 282 -0.31 -17.02 -10.84
N ALA A 283 0.40 -18.09 -10.45
CA ALA A 283 -0.09 -19.47 -10.51
C ALA A 283 -1.38 -19.70 -9.70
N GLY A 284 -1.68 -18.82 -8.74
CA GLY A 284 -2.95 -18.78 -8.06
C GLY A 284 -3.28 -20.09 -7.34
N SER A 285 -4.52 -20.51 -7.47
CA SER A 285 -5.01 -21.78 -6.92
C SER A 285 -4.61 -23.01 -7.74
N GLY A 286 -3.88 -22.83 -8.85
CA GLY A 286 -3.17 -23.91 -9.56
C GLY A 286 -3.76 -24.34 -10.89
N THR A 287 -4.78 -23.67 -11.44
CA THR A 287 -5.42 -24.10 -12.70
C THR A 287 -4.43 -24.10 -13.88
N ASP A 288 -3.64 -23.04 -14.09
CA ASP A 288 -2.57 -23.04 -15.11
C ASP A 288 -1.58 -24.18 -14.94
N VAL A 289 -1.23 -24.49 -13.69
CA VAL A 289 -0.33 -25.58 -13.35
C VAL A 289 -0.98 -26.92 -13.68
N ALA A 290 -2.28 -27.10 -13.42
CA ALA A 290 -2.98 -28.32 -13.78
C ALA A 290 -2.99 -28.55 -15.30
N TYR A 291 -3.23 -27.49 -16.08
CA TYR A 291 -3.14 -27.55 -17.54
C TYR A 291 -1.71 -27.85 -18.01
N ALA A 292 -0.68 -27.27 -17.40
CA ALA A 292 0.72 -27.59 -17.70
C ALA A 292 1.02 -29.09 -17.53
N LEU A 293 0.63 -29.64 -16.38
CA LEU A 293 0.86 -31.03 -16.05
C LEU A 293 0.14 -31.98 -17.01
N ALA A 294 -1.06 -31.61 -17.45
CA ALA A 294 -1.84 -32.37 -18.42
C ALA A 294 -1.25 -32.34 -19.85
N HIS A 295 -0.49 -31.30 -20.19
CA HIS A 295 0.23 -31.18 -21.46
C HIS A 295 1.64 -31.79 -21.41
N GLY A 296 1.94 -32.57 -20.37
CA GLY A 296 3.19 -33.33 -20.28
C GLY A 296 4.41 -32.50 -19.92
N VAL A 297 4.23 -31.27 -19.43
CA VAL A 297 5.34 -30.43 -18.94
C VAL A 297 6.10 -31.19 -17.84
N ALA A 298 7.42 -31.25 -17.97
CA ALA A 298 8.29 -32.03 -17.10
C ALA A 298 8.60 -31.31 -15.78
N GLN A 299 8.71 -29.98 -15.81
CA GLN A 299 8.95 -29.16 -14.64
C GLN A 299 8.17 -27.84 -14.69
N VAL A 300 7.44 -27.55 -13.62
CA VAL A 300 6.66 -26.30 -13.48
C VAL A 300 7.17 -25.54 -12.25
N ASP A 301 7.79 -24.39 -12.45
CA ASP A 301 7.99 -23.42 -11.37
C ASP A 301 6.71 -22.57 -11.26
N ALA A 302 5.94 -22.75 -10.18
CA ALA A 302 4.68 -22.06 -9.95
C ALA A 302 4.87 -20.95 -8.92
N VAL A 303 4.73 -19.69 -9.33
CA VAL A 303 4.92 -18.53 -8.46
C VAL A 303 3.58 -17.92 -8.07
N GLU A 304 3.33 -17.87 -6.76
CA GLU A 304 2.16 -17.24 -6.17
C GLU A 304 2.59 -16.42 -4.96
N ILE A 305 2.12 -15.18 -4.85
CA ILE A 305 2.52 -14.26 -3.79
C ILE A 305 1.76 -14.50 -2.48
N ASP A 306 0.50 -14.95 -2.57
CA ASP A 306 -0.39 -15.19 -1.44
C ASP A 306 -0.36 -16.67 -0.99
N PRO A 307 0.26 -16.99 0.15
CA PRO A 307 0.35 -18.37 0.63
C PRO A 307 -1.03 -19.00 0.90
N VAL A 308 -2.05 -18.19 1.21
CA VAL A 308 -3.39 -18.70 1.49
C VAL A 308 -4.07 -19.18 0.23
N ILE A 309 -3.87 -18.50 -0.91
CA ILE A 309 -4.40 -18.95 -2.21
C ILE A 309 -3.85 -20.33 -2.58
N VAL A 310 -2.55 -20.56 -2.36
CA VAL A 310 -1.94 -21.88 -2.54
C VAL A 310 -2.57 -22.93 -1.63
N GLU A 311 -2.75 -22.63 -0.34
CA GLU A 311 -3.37 -23.56 0.59
C GLU A 311 -4.80 -23.92 0.17
N LEU A 312 -5.56 -22.93 -0.33
CA LEU A 312 -6.88 -23.16 -0.91
C LEU A 312 -6.78 -24.07 -2.15
N GLY A 313 -5.82 -23.84 -3.05
CA GLY A 313 -5.56 -24.71 -4.21
C GLY A 313 -5.22 -26.15 -3.82
N ARG A 314 -4.35 -26.35 -2.82
CA ARG A 314 -4.03 -27.68 -2.29
C ARG A 314 -5.25 -28.40 -1.70
N LYS A 315 -6.14 -27.65 -1.05
CA LYS A 315 -7.31 -28.20 -0.35
C LYS A 315 -8.48 -28.48 -1.28
N TRP A 316 -8.76 -27.58 -2.22
CA TRP A 316 -10.03 -27.53 -2.95
C TRP A 316 -9.89 -27.76 -4.46
N HIS A 317 -8.70 -27.64 -5.06
CA HIS A 317 -8.54 -27.85 -6.50
C HIS A 317 -8.72 -29.33 -6.85
N HIS A 318 -9.64 -29.64 -7.77
CA HIS A 318 -10.00 -31.01 -8.15
C HIS A 318 -8.78 -31.85 -8.59
N ASP A 319 -7.98 -31.29 -9.50
CA ASP A 319 -6.81 -31.96 -10.09
C ASP A 319 -5.57 -31.99 -9.19
N ARG A 320 -5.61 -31.33 -8.02
CA ARG A 320 -4.52 -31.29 -7.02
C ARG A 320 -3.11 -31.00 -7.61
N PRO A 321 -2.95 -29.96 -8.46
CA PRO A 321 -1.70 -29.71 -9.17
C PRO A 321 -0.50 -29.51 -8.24
N TYR A 322 -0.70 -28.86 -7.09
CA TYR A 322 0.36 -28.60 -6.10
C TYR A 322 0.81 -29.82 -5.29
N HIS A 323 0.29 -31.02 -5.58
CA HIS A 323 0.79 -32.28 -5.02
C HIS A 323 1.64 -33.07 -6.02
N ASP A 324 1.70 -32.66 -7.29
CA ASP A 324 2.51 -33.34 -8.30
C ASP A 324 4.00 -33.01 -8.09
N PRO A 325 4.91 -34.02 -8.10
CA PRO A 325 6.34 -33.81 -7.89
C PRO A 325 7.03 -33.00 -8.99
N ARG A 326 6.39 -32.81 -10.16
CA ARG A 326 6.89 -31.94 -11.23
C ARG A 326 6.75 -30.45 -10.91
N VAL A 327 5.96 -30.11 -9.88
CA VAL A 327 5.70 -28.72 -9.50
C VAL A 327 6.62 -28.27 -8.37
N ASN A 328 7.42 -27.24 -8.66
CA ASN A 328 8.15 -26.49 -7.65
C ASN A 328 7.39 -25.19 -7.36
N LEU A 329 6.72 -25.16 -6.21
CA LEU A 329 5.95 -24.01 -5.76
C LEU A 329 6.85 -22.99 -5.06
N ILE A 330 6.76 -21.74 -5.50
CA ILE A 330 7.54 -20.60 -4.99
C ILE A 330 6.57 -19.55 -4.44
N ILE A 331 6.54 -19.39 -3.11
CA ILE A 331 5.72 -18.33 -2.46
C ILE A 331 6.50 -17.02 -2.47
N ASN A 332 6.34 -16.22 -3.51
CA ASN A 332 7.08 -14.97 -3.66
C ASN A 332 6.48 -14.04 -4.73
N ASP A 333 7.04 -12.84 -4.83
CA ASP A 333 6.73 -11.90 -5.90
C ASP A 333 7.31 -12.37 -7.24
N GLY A 334 6.47 -12.43 -8.28
CA GLY A 334 6.86 -12.82 -9.63
C GLY A 334 7.97 -11.94 -10.24
N ARG A 335 7.94 -10.63 -9.99
CA ARG A 335 8.97 -9.68 -10.43
C ARG A 335 10.31 -10.04 -9.80
N GLN A 336 10.31 -10.39 -8.52
CA GLN A 336 11.52 -10.74 -7.79
C GLN A 336 12.08 -12.11 -8.23
N VAL A 337 11.23 -13.10 -8.53
CA VAL A 337 11.66 -14.37 -9.14
C VAL A 337 12.27 -14.13 -10.52
N LEU A 338 11.66 -13.27 -11.34
CA LEU A 338 12.20 -12.84 -12.62
C LEU A 338 13.51 -12.05 -12.51
N GLU A 339 13.87 -11.48 -11.37
CA GLU A 339 15.16 -10.76 -11.25
C GLU A 339 16.27 -11.62 -10.65
N THR A 340 15.91 -12.62 -9.86
CA THR A 340 16.87 -13.39 -9.05
C THR A 340 17.10 -14.81 -9.52
N SER A 341 16.20 -15.38 -10.35
CA SER A 341 16.37 -16.73 -10.88
C SER A 341 17.43 -16.74 -11.99
N ASP A 342 18.31 -17.73 -11.98
CA ASP A 342 19.25 -18.02 -13.06
C ASP A 342 18.72 -19.07 -14.05
N LYS A 343 17.56 -19.70 -13.74
CA LYS A 343 16.97 -20.72 -14.59
C LYS A 343 16.51 -20.15 -15.93
N ARG A 344 16.54 -20.99 -16.96
CA ARG A 344 15.95 -20.71 -18.27
C ARG A 344 14.70 -21.54 -18.46
N TYR A 345 13.70 -20.98 -19.13
CA TYR A 345 12.39 -21.58 -19.33
C TYR A 345 12.06 -21.67 -20.82
N ASP A 346 11.49 -22.80 -21.23
CA ASP A 346 10.86 -22.94 -22.54
C ASP A 346 9.64 -22.01 -22.65
N MET A 347 8.88 -21.84 -21.57
CA MET A 347 7.74 -20.93 -21.55
C MET A 347 7.62 -20.17 -20.23
N ILE A 348 7.43 -18.85 -20.30
CA ILE A 348 7.08 -18.02 -19.15
C ILE A 348 5.65 -17.52 -19.34
N VAL A 349 4.75 -17.95 -18.46
CA VAL A 349 3.32 -17.60 -18.51
C VAL A 349 3.03 -16.54 -17.45
N PHE A 350 2.56 -15.37 -17.89
CA PHE A 350 1.93 -14.38 -17.01
C PHE A 350 0.44 -14.71 -16.94
N ALA A 351 0.07 -15.53 -15.95
CA ALA A 351 -1.26 -16.10 -15.77
C ALA A 351 -2.18 -15.12 -15.04
N LEU A 352 -2.81 -14.20 -15.78
CA LEU A 352 -3.75 -13.21 -15.22
C LEU A 352 -3.22 -12.46 -13.95
N PRO A 353 -1.94 -12.07 -13.86
CA PRO A 353 -1.37 -11.59 -12.59
C PRO A 353 -2.01 -10.28 -12.10
N ASP A 354 -2.67 -9.55 -13.00
CA ASP A 354 -3.37 -8.28 -12.74
C ASP A 354 -4.91 -8.49 -12.67
N SER A 355 -5.33 -9.52 -11.93
CA SER A 355 -6.75 -9.90 -11.81
C SER A 355 -7.59 -8.82 -11.08
N ILE A 356 -8.92 -8.92 -11.25
CA ILE A 356 -9.98 -7.96 -10.88
C ILE A 356 -9.88 -7.41 -9.43
N ALA A 357 -9.26 -8.15 -8.51
CA ALA A 357 -8.93 -7.67 -7.17
C ALA A 357 -7.72 -6.74 -7.25
N LEU A 358 -8.00 -5.47 -7.58
CA LEU A 358 -7.08 -4.34 -7.52
C LEU A 358 -6.09 -4.52 -6.37
N LEU A 359 -4.81 -4.58 -6.73
CA LEU A 359 -3.60 -4.47 -5.90
C LEU A 359 -3.87 -4.56 -4.39
N SER A 360 -3.41 -5.65 -3.77
CA SER A 360 -3.60 -5.93 -2.34
C SER A 360 -3.51 -4.67 -1.47
N SER A 361 -4.39 -4.53 -0.48
CA SER A 361 -4.49 -3.36 0.40
C SER A 361 -3.20 -2.97 1.15
N GLN A 362 -2.18 -3.83 1.11
CA GLN A 362 -0.85 -3.61 1.68
C GLN A 362 0.18 -3.11 0.67
N SER A 363 -0.12 -3.15 -0.64
CA SER A 363 0.57 -2.36 -1.64
C SER A 363 0.02 -0.94 -1.52
N SER A 364 0.77 -0.04 -0.90
CA SER A 364 0.44 1.39 -0.82
C SER A 364 0.45 2.09 -2.20
N LEU A 365 0.62 1.32 -3.28
CA LEU A 365 0.98 1.76 -4.62
C LEU A 365 -0.13 1.40 -5.61
N ARG A 366 -0.67 2.43 -6.29
CA ARG A 366 -1.95 2.44 -7.03
C ARG A 366 -1.75 2.22 -8.52
N LEU A 367 -2.55 1.39 -9.18
CA LEU A 367 -2.49 1.21 -10.66
C LEU A 367 -1.09 0.80 -11.18
N GLU A 368 -0.13 0.56 -10.29
CA GLU A 368 1.25 0.22 -10.62
C GLU A 368 1.31 -1.27 -10.81
N SER A 369 1.81 -1.65 -11.97
CA SER A 369 1.99 -3.05 -12.31
C SER A 369 3.44 -3.24 -12.71
N PHE A 370 4.31 -3.38 -11.70
CA PHE A 370 5.75 -3.60 -11.89
C PHE A 370 6.06 -4.88 -12.68
N LEU A 371 5.12 -5.83 -12.75
CA LEU A 371 5.22 -7.01 -13.60
C LEU A 371 5.14 -6.70 -15.11
N PHE A 372 4.56 -5.56 -15.49
CA PHE A 372 4.35 -5.16 -16.88
C PHE A 372 5.25 -3.99 -17.31
N THR A 373 6.28 -3.67 -16.53
CA THR A 373 7.29 -2.69 -16.93
C THR A 373 8.22 -3.27 -17.97
N ARG A 374 8.84 -2.40 -18.75
CA ARG A 374 9.90 -2.76 -19.70
C ARG A 374 10.98 -3.61 -19.04
N GLU A 375 11.42 -3.23 -17.85
CA GLU A 375 12.45 -3.94 -17.08
C GLU A 375 12.01 -5.33 -16.61
N SER A 376 10.73 -5.54 -16.35
CA SER A 376 10.15 -6.87 -16.06
C SER A 376 10.18 -7.78 -17.27
N PHE A 377 9.76 -7.26 -18.44
CA PHE A 377 9.81 -8.03 -19.67
C PHE A 377 11.23 -8.30 -20.17
N GLU A 378 12.17 -7.38 -19.96
CA GLU A 378 13.60 -7.65 -20.19
C GLU A 378 14.10 -8.81 -19.33
N ALA A 379 13.79 -8.78 -18.04
CA ALA A 379 14.19 -9.82 -17.11
C ALA A 379 13.58 -11.19 -17.47
N ALA A 380 12.33 -11.21 -17.94
CA ALA A 380 11.67 -12.40 -18.48
C ALA A 380 12.36 -12.90 -19.76
N ARG A 381 12.67 -12.02 -20.72
CA ARG A 381 13.40 -12.38 -21.95
C ARG A 381 14.76 -12.99 -21.65
N GLU A 382 15.52 -12.42 -20.70
CA GLU A 382 16.82 -12.95 -20.29
C GLU A 382 16.74 -14.37 -19.72
N ARG A 383 15.55 -14.79 -19.27
CA ARG A 383 15.24 -16.11 -18.69
C ARG A 383 14.58 -17.07 -19.67
N LEU A 384 14.44 -16.71 -20.93
CA LEU A 384 14.00 -17.65 -21.95
C LEU A 384 15.14 -18.59 -22.37
N ALA A 385 14.77 -19.84 -22.64
CA ALA A 385 15.59 -20.74 -23.45
C ALA A 385 15.71 -20.19 -24.90
N PRO A 386 16.66 -20.69 -25.72
CA PRO A 386 16.85 -20.20 -27.09
C PRO A 386 15.59 -20.21 -27.98
N ASP A 387 14.72 -21.20 -27.79
CA ASP A 387 13.43 -21.32 -28.49
C ASP A 387 12.24 -20.97 -27.57
N GLY A 388 12.53 -20.30 -26.45
CA GLY A 388 11.55 -20.01 -25.42
C GLY A 388 10.59 -18.88 -25.80
N MET A 389 9.44 -18.86 -25.13
CA MET A 389 8.37 -17.89 -25.38
C MET A 389 7.79 -17.32 -24.09
N ILE A 390 7.44 -16.03 -24.11
CA ILE A 390 6.58 -15.40 -23.12
C ILE A 390 5.14 -15.48 -23.63
N VAL A 391 4.22 -15.91 -22.77
CA VAL A 391 2.78 -15.89 -23.03
C VAL A 391 2.10 -15.10 -21.91
N LEU A 392 1.25 -14.16 -22.29
CA LEU A 392 0.40 -13.40 -21.39
C LEU A 392 -1.04 -13.55 -21.84
N TYR A 393 -1.97 -13.61 -20.89
CA TYR A 393 -3.37 -13.49 -21.23
C TYR A 393 -4.16 -12.81 -20.12
N ASN A 394 -5.14 -11.99 -20.51
CA ASN A 394 -6.07 -11.34 -19.59
C ASN A 394 -7.36 -10.91 -20.28
N PHE A 395 -8.38 -10.63 -19.47
CA PHE A 395 -9.63 -9.99 -19.86
C PHE A 395 -9.44 -8.47 -19.97
N TYR A 396 -8.64 -8.03 -20.95
CA TYR A 396 -8.30 -6.63 -21.15
C TYR A 396 -9.51 -5.83 -21.66
N ARG A 397 -10.01 -4.92 -20.82
CA ARG A 397 -11.18 -4.09 -21.13
C ARG A 397 -10.91 -2.95 -22.11
N SER A 398 -9.64 -2.71 -22.46
CA SER A 398 -9.29 -1.62 -23.36
C SER A 398 -8.22 -2.04 -24.36
N PRO A 399 -8.48 -1.91 -25.68
CA PRO A 399 -7.52 -2.27 -26.72
C PRO A 399 -6.17 -1.54 -26.60
N PHE A 400 -6.13 -0.31 -26.05
CA PHE A 400 -4.85 0.40 -25.89
C PHE A 400 -3.92 -0.28 -24.88
N VAL A 401 -4.48 -0.98 -23.87
CA VAL A 401 -3.65 -1.71 -22.89
C VAL A 401 -2.94 -2.88 -23.56
N VAL A 402 -3.67 -3.62 -24.40
CA VAL A 402 -3.10 -4.70 -25.21
C VAL A 402 -2.03 -4.14 -26.14
N GLU A 403 -2.33 -3.08 -26.88
CA GLU A 403 -1.39 -2.45 -27.79
C GLU A 403 -0.12 -1.96 -27.07
N ARG A 404 -0.27 -1.42 -25.87
CA ARG A 404 0.87 -0.97 -25.06
C ARG A 404 1.76 -2.11 -24.60
N ILE A 405 1.19 -3.22 -24.15
CA ILE A 405 1.96 -4.42 -23.83
C ILE A 405 2.68 -4.89 -25.10
N ALA A 406 1.99 -4.93 -26.23
CA ALA A 406 2.58 -5.34 -27.51
C ALA A 406 3.75 -4.46 -27.93
N ARG A 407 3.60 -3.13 -27.86
CA ARG A 407 4.67 -2.15 -28.14
C ARG A 407 5.85 -2.28 -27.18
N THR A 408 5.59 -2.56 -25.90
CA THR A 408 6.65 -2.75 -24.90
C THR A 408 7.46 -4.02 -25.22
N LEU A 409 6.79 -5.11 -25.58
CA LEU A 409 7.44 -6.35 -26.02
C LEU A 409 8.18 -6.17 -27.36
N GLU A 410 7.59 -5.43 -28.30
CA GLU A 410 8.19 -5.12 -29.60
C GLU A 410 9.49 -4.31 -29.46
N ASP A 411 9.52 -3.31 -28.56
CA ASP A 411 10.73 -2.55 -28.23
C ASP A 411 11.86 -3.44 -27.69
N ILE A 412 11.50 -4.50 -26.94
CA ILE A 412 12.47 -5.41 -26.32
C ILE A 412 12.96 -6.46 -27.32
N PHE A 413 12.05 -7.14 -28.03
CA PHE A 413 12.36 -8.27 -28.91
C PHE A 413 12.75 -7.84 -30.33
N GLY A 414 12.43 -6.61 -30.73
CA GLY A 414 12.70 -6.06 -32.07
C GLY A 414 11.70 -6.52 -33.14
N HIS A 415 10.66 -7.25 -32.75
CA HIS A 415 9.54 -7.62 -33.61
C HIS A 415 8.24 -7.68 -32.80
N ARG A 416 7.12 -7.55 -33.49
CA ARG A 416 5.79 -7.53 -32.88
C ARG A 416 5.38 -8.91 -32.35
N PRO A 417 4.64 -8.99 -31.21
CA PRO A 417 4.09 -10.26 -30.74
C PRO A 417 2.95 -10.78 -31.62
N THR A 418 2.66 -12.07 -31.49
CA THR A 418 1.41 -12.67 -31.94
C THR A 418 0.34 -12.42 -30.90
N MET A 419 -0.86 -12.06 -31.35
CA MET A 419 -2.01 -11.78 -30.49
C MET A 419 -3.25 -12.48 -31.02
N GLU A 420 -3.96 -13.14 -30.12
CA GLU A 420 -5.29 -13.73 -30.37
C GLU A 420 -6.30 -13.04 -29.47
N HIS A 421 -7.31 -12.40 -30.06
CA HIS A 421 -8.31 -11.62 -29.35
C HIS A 421 -9.71 -12.21 -29.54
N ASN A 422 -10.41 -12.43 -28.42
CA ASN A 422 -11.82 -12.79 -28.39
C ASN A 422 -12.64 -11.57 -27.95
N GLU A 423 -13.33 -10.94 -28.92
CA GLU A 423 -14.15 -9.74 -28.69
C GLU A 423 -15.32 -9.98 -27.73
N GLN A 424 -15.88 -11.20 -27.67
CA GLN A 424 -17.06 -11.47 -26.83
C GLN A 424 -16.70 -11.51 -25.35
N GLU A 425 -15.51 -12.01 -25.02
CA GLU A 425 -15.04 -12.17 -23.65
C GLU A 425 -14.05 -11.08 -23.22
N ASN A 426 -13.65 -10.19 -24.14
CA ASN A 426 -12.51 -9.28 -23.98
C ASN A 426 -11.20 -10.00 -23.57
N LEU A 427 -11.08 -11.28 -23.89
CA LEU A 427 -9.89 -12.07 -23.62
C LEU A 427 -8.86 -11.80 -24.72
N THR A 428 -7.63 -11.49 -24.34
CA THR A 428 -6.52 -11.42 -25.30
C THR A 428 -5.36 -12.24 -24.79
N ILE A 429 -4.80 -13.06 -25.69
CA ILE A 429 -3.56 -13.80 -25.49
C ILE A 429 -2.48 -13.12 -26.33
N ILE A 430 -1.33 -12.86 -25.73
CA ILE A 430 -0.17 -12.24 -26.34
C ILE A 430 1.02 -13.18 -26.17
N ALA A 431 1.68 -13.52 -27.27
CA ALA A 431 2.76 -14.48 -27.32
C ALA A 431 3.98 -13.91 -28.07
N ILE A 432 5.18 -14.08 -27.51
CA ILE A 432 6.42 -13.60 -28.13
C ILE A 432 7.64 -14.45 -27.72
N GLY A 433 8.43 -14.87 -28.70
CA GLY A 433 9.70 -15.58 -28.47
C GLY A 433 10.88 -14.85 -29.11
N HIS A 434 12.07 -15.46 -29.08
CA HIS A 434 13.26 -14.89 -29.72
C HIS A 434 13.17 -14.79 -31.25
N GLN A 435 12.38 -15.66 -31.86
CA GLN A 435 12.08 -15.63 -33.29
C GLN A 435 10.69 -15.04 -33.49
N ALA A 436 10.54 -14.27 -34.57
CA ALA A 436 9.25 -13.73 -34.95
C ALA A 436 8.30 -14.88 -35.31
N LEU A 437 7.18 -14.93 -34.60
CA LEU A 437 6.01 -15.72 -34.96
C LEU A 437 5.22 -14.99 -36.06
N SER A 438 3.97 -15.38 -36.31
CA SER A 438 3.06 -14.62 -37.18
C SER A 438 2.66 -13.29 -36.51
N PRO A 439 3.19 -12.13 -36.95
CA PRO A 439 2.95 -10.87 -36.24
C PRO A 439 1.51 -10.40 -36.44
N SER A 440 0.83 -10.04 -35.35
CA SER A 440 -0.54 -9.51 -35.42
C SER A 440 -0.55 -8.02 -35.75
N ALA A 441 -1.56 -7.56 -36.48
CA ALA A 441 -1.77 -6.13 -36.73
C ALA A 441 -2.01 -5.34 -35.43
N ALA A 442 -1.83 -4.02 -35.48
CA ALA A 442 -2.21 -3.15 -34.36
C ALA A 442 -3.72 -3.20 -34.12
N MET A 443 -4.11 -3.39 -32.86
CA MET A 443 -5.52 -3.39 -32.47
C MET A 443 -6.10 -1.97 -32.48
N VAL A 444 -5.27 -1.00 -32.10
CA VAL A 444 -5.59 0.43 -32.06
C VAL A 444 -4.31 1.23 -32.20
N GLU A 445 -4.42 2.48 -32.63
CA GLU A 445 -3.29 3.40 -32.56
C GLU A 445 -3.08 3.84 -31.10
N ASP A 446 -1.94 3.42 -30.51
CA ASP A 446 -1.47 3.90 -29.22
C ASP A 446 -0.06 4.48 -29.40
N SER A 447 0.08 5.77 -29.08
CA SER A 447 1.36 6.48 -29.01
C SER A 447 1.74 6.86 -27.58
N GLY A 448 1.00 6.33 -26.59
CA GLY A 448 1.22 6.60 -25.18
C GLY A 448 2.58 6.12 -24.66
N PRO A 449 2.96 6.58 -23.46
CA PRO A 449 4.22 6.21 -22.80
C PRO A 449 4.27 4.70 -22.49
N LEU A 450 5.45 4.10 -22.66
CA LEU A 450 5.69 2.72 -22.24
C LEU A 450 5.89 2.65 -20.71
N PRO A 451 5.35 1.63 -20.02
CA PRO A 451 5.56 1.46 -18.59
C PRO A 451 7.03 1.12 -18.27
N THR A 452 7.57 1.76 -17.24
CA THR A 452 8.93 1.55 -16.73
C THR A 452 8.91 1.46 -15.21
N ASP A 453 9.97 1.00 -14.56
CA ASP A 453 10.05 0.99 -13.10
C ASP A 453 9.92 2.40 -12.46
N ASP A 454 10.21 3.48 -13.20
CA ASP A 454 9.97 4.86 -12.75
C ASP A 454 8.52 5.32 -12.96
N TRP A 455 7.85 4.78 -13.98
CA TRP A 455 6.47 5.11 -14.35
C TRP A 455 5.70 3.81 -14.69
N PRO A 456 5.25 3.05 -13.68
CA PRO A 456 4.71 1.69 -13.86
C PRO A 456 3.19 1.66 -14.11
N PHE A 457 2.62 2.69 -14.76
CA PHE A 457 1.17 2.88 -14.88
C PHE A 457 0.60 2.33 -16.19
N LEU A 458 0.41 1.00 -16.26
CA LEU A 458 -0.08 0.31 -17.47
C LEU A 458 -1.43 0.85 -17.97
N TYR A 459 -2.36 1.13 -17.07
CA TYR A 459 -3.76 1.51 -17.39
C TYR A 459 -3.99 3.00 -17.64
N MET A 460 -2.94 3.82 -17.65
CA MET A 460 -3.04 5.27 -17.85
C MET A 460 -2.69 5.67 -19.27
N ARG A 461 -3.64 6.18 -20.06
CA ARG A 461 -3.37 6.50 -21.47
C ARG A 461 -2.20 7.48 -21.65
N ASP A 462 -2.16 8.54 -20.83
CA ASP A 462 -1.16 9.61 -20.91
C ASP A 462 -0.56 9.93 -19.53
N ARG A 463 0.66 10.47 -19.53
CA ARG A 463 1.31 11.01 -18.32
C ARG A 463 0.56 12.25 -17.83
N SER A 464 -0.38 12.06 -16.92
CA SER A 464 -1.22 13.12 -16.38
C SER A 464 -1.76 12.71 -15.01
N ILE A 465 -2.36 13.65 -14.27
CA ILE A 465 -3.15 13.31 -13.09
C ILE A 465 -4.62 13.28 -13.53
N PRO A 466 -5.30 12.12 -13.53
CA PRO A 466 -6.68 12.02 -13.94
C PRO A 466 -7.58 13.01 -13.18
N PRO A 467 -8.56 13.66 -13.84
CA PRO A 467 -9.39 14.70 -13.21
C PRO A 467 -10.07 14.27 -11.91
N PHE A 468 -10.50 13.01 -11.82
CA PHE A 468 -11.14 12.48 -10.61
C PHE A 468 -10.19 12.46 -9.40
N TYR A 469 -8.89 12.16 -9.58
CA TYR A 469 -7.91 12.25 -8.50
C TYR A 469 -7.64 13.71 -8.12
N LEU A 470 -7.66 14.65 -9.08
CA LEU A 470 -7.56 16.08 -8.78
C LEU A 470 -8.75 16.55 -7.92
N PHE A 471 -9.98 16.18 -8.27
CA PHE A 471 -11.17 16.50 -7.46
C PHE A 471 -11.08 15.92 -6.05
N LEU A 472 -10.58 14.68 -5.92
CA LEU A 472 -10.34 14.04 -4.62
C LEU A 472 -9.32 14.83 -3.79
N VAL A 473 -8.16 15.17 -4.36
CA VAL A 473 -7.11 15.95 -3.69
C VAL A 473 -7.63 17.31 -3.26
N LEU A 474 -8.33 18.03 -4.14
CA LEU A 474 -8.93 19.32 -3.83
C LEU A 474 -9.99 19.21 -2.72
N GLY A 475 -10.80 18.15 -2.74
CA GLY A 475 -11.77 17.85 -1.69
C GLY A 475 -11.11 17.61 -0.34
N ILE A 476 -10.03 16.82 -0.30
CA ILE A 476 -9.24 16.56 0.91
C ILE A 476 -8.63 17.87 1.43
N TRP A 477 -8.07 18.70 0.55
CA TRP A 477 -7.51 20.00 0.93
C TRP A 477 -8.57 20.96 1.45
N LEU A 478 -9.77 20.98 0.86
CA LEU A 478 -10.89 21.78 1.35
C LEU A 478 -11.32 21.33 2.75
N VAL A 479 -11.53 20.03 2.96
CA VAL A 479 -11.88 19.47 4.28
C VAL A 479 -10.77 19.76 5.30
N THR A 480 -9.51 19.68 4.88
CA THR A 480 -8.36 20.05 5.72
C THR A 480 -8.41 21.52 6.11
N ALA A 481 -8.60 22.42 5.15
CA ALA A 481 -8.65 23.86 5.42
C ALA A 481 -9.80 24.20 6.37
N LEU A 482 -10.99 23.64 6.15
CA LEU A 482 -12.15 23.80 7.03
C LEU A 482 -11.90 23.19 8.42
N GLY A 483 -11.29 22.00 8.48
CA GLY A 483 -10.93 21.33 9.72
C GLY A 483 -9.93 22.14 10.54
N VAL A 484 -8.86 22.65 9.91
CA VAL A 484 -7.86 23.50 10.56
C VAL A 484 -8.46 24.84 10.97
N ALA A 485 -9.35 25.43 10.17
CA ALA A 485 -10.07 26.65 10.55
C ALA A 485 -11.01 26.44 11.76
N GLY A 486 -11.69 25.29 11.83
CA GLY A 486 -12.60 24.96 12.93
C GLY A 486 -11.90 24.44 14.19
N ALA A 487 -10.75 23.79 14.05
CA ALA A 487 -9.94 23.28 15.16
C ALA A 487 -8.98 24.33 15.72
N GLY A 488 -8.39 25.15 14.84
CA GLY A 488 -7.41 26.17 15.18
C GLY A 488 -8.03 27.38 15.84
N SER A 489 -7.42 27.86 16.91
CA SER A 489 -7.75 29.17 17.48
C SER A 489 -7.18 30.29 16.61
N ARG A 490 -7.62 31.54 16.82
CA ARG A 490 -6.99 32.72 16.19
C ARG A 490 -5.47 32.78 16.46
N LYS A 491 -5.03 32.18 17.57
CA LYS A 491 -3.63 32.05 18.00
C LYS A 491 -2.86 30.96 17.23
N THR A 492 -3.51 29.86 16.85
CA THR A 492 -2.95 28.79 15.99
C THR A 492 -2.45 29.34 14.66
N TRP A 493 -3.20 30.28 14.08
CA TRP A 493 -2.83 30.96 12.83
C TRP A 493 -1.80 32.07 13.00
N GLN A 494 -1.57 32.55 14.24
CA GLN A 494 -0.51 33.52 14.55
C GLN A 494 0.83 32.80 14.84
N ASP A 495 0.78 31.63 15.47
CA ASP A 495 1.95 30.82 15.84
C ASP A 495 2.30 29.77 14.76
N GLN A 496 2.35 30.20 13.49
CA GLN A 496 2.52 29.31 12.34
C GLN A 496 3.83 28.51 12.40
N GLN A 497 3.73 27.18 12.29
CA GLN A 497 4.87 26.24 12.36
C GLN A 497 5.21 25.69 10.97
N TRP A 498 5.30 26.58 9.96
CA TRP A 498 5.59 26.21 8.56
C TRP A 498 6.82 25.30 8.35
N PRO A 499 7.94 25.47 9.07
CA PRO A 499 9.08 24.57 8.91
C PRO A 499 8.69 23.11 9.14
N PHE A 500 7.91 22.84 10.19
CA PHE A 500 7.45 21.49 10.53
C PHE A 500 6.46 20.93 9.50
N PHE A 501 5.56 21.76 8.98
CA PHE A 501 4.65 21.37 7.90
C PHE A 501 5.40 20.95 6.63
N PHE A 502 6.36 21.76 6.18
CA PHE A 502 7.14 21.40 4.99
C PHE A 502 8.03 20.16 5.23
N MET A 503 8.60 20.00 6.43
CA MET A 503 9.32 18.78 6.78
C MET A 503 8.43 17.54 6.73
N GLY A 504 7.17 17.64 7.17
CA GLY A 504 6.21 16.54 7.13
C GLY A 504 5.81 16.17 5.71
N ALA A 505 5.53 17.17 4.86
CA ALA A 505 5.21 16.94 3.46
C ALA A 505 6.36 16.26 2.70
N ALA A 506 7.59 16.70 2.94
CA ALA A 506 8.78 16.09 2.36
C ALA A 506 9.03 14.66 2.87
N PHE A 507 8.79 14.42 4.17
CA PHE A 507 8.99 13.11 4.79
C PHE A 507 8.08 12.04 4.18
N LEU A 508 6.77 12.33 3.99
CA LEU A 508 5.88 11.32 3.43
C LEU A 508 6.23 10.97 1.97
N LEU A 509 6.64 11.96 1.17
CA LEU A 509 7.11 11.69 -0.20
C LEU A 509 8.39 10.83 -0.24
N LEU A 510 9.31 11.03 0.72
CA LEU A 510 10.49 10.17 0.89
C LEU A 510 10.11 8.75 1.29
N GLU A 511 9.14 8.62 2.19
CA GLU A 511 8.62 7.33 2.64
C GLU A 511 8.01 6.55 1.47
N THR A 512 7.09 7.15 0.70
CA THR A 512 6.50 6.49 -0.48
C THR A 512 7.58 6.01 -1.44
N LYS A 513 8.55 6.87 -1.78
CA LYS A 513 9.64 6.50 -2.67
C LYS A 513 10.47 5.33 -2.13
N SER A 514 10.70 5.30 -0.81
CA SER A 514 11.44 4.22 -0.16
C SER A 514 10.71 2.88 -0.25
N ILE A 515 9.38 2.88 -0.11
CA ILE A 515 8.54 1.68 -0.23
C ILE A 515 8.60 1.12 -1.65
N VAL A 516 8.46 1.97 -2.68
CA VAL A 516 8.57 1.58 -4.10
C VAL A 516 9.90 0.88 -4.37
N GLN A 517 11.00 1.48 -3.91
CA GLN A 517 12.35 1.00 -4.20
C GLN A 517 12.67 -0.32 -3.53
N PHE A 518 12.27 -0.48 -2.27
CA PHE A 518 12.43 -1.76 -1.58
C PHE A 518 11.55 -2.85 -2.20
N SER A 519 10.35 -2.49 -2.65
CA SER A 519 9.45 -3.43 -3.35
C SER A 519 10.07 -3.92 -4.66
N LEU A 520 10.75 -3.05 -5.41
CA LEU A 520 11.50 -3.43 -6.60
C LEU A 520 12.68 -4.37 -6.28
N LEU A 521 13.46 -4.07 -5.25
CA LEU A 521 14.67 -4.85 -4.92
C LEU A 521 14.40 -6.20 -4.24
N PHE A 522 13.35 -6.28 -3.43
CA PHE A 522 13.09 -7.43 -2.55
C PHE A 522 11.71 -8.06 -2.76
N GLY A 523 10.93 -7.56 -3.71
CA GLY A 523 9.56 -7.97 -3.98
C GLY A 523 8.55 -7.16 -3.14
N SER A 524 7.36 -6.95 -3.70
CA SER A 524 6.23 -6.25 -3.09
C SER A 524 5.47 -7.07 -2.04
N THR A 525 6.21 -7.89 -1.28
CA THR A 525 5.60 -8.77 -0.28
C THR A 525 5.17 -8.00 0.96
N TRP A 526 4.14 -8.49 1.64
CA TRP A 526 3.63 -7.92 2.90
C TRP A 526 4.72 -7.76 3.98
N LEU A 527 5.67 -8.70 4.00
CA LEU A 527 6.78 -8.70 4.96
C LEU A 527 7.79 -7.61 4.61
N VAL A 528 8.15 -7.46 3.32
CA VAL A 528 9.04 -6.39 2.88
C VAL A 528 8.44 -5.02 3.21
N ASN A 529 7.17 -4.79 2.92
CA ASN A 529 6.51 -3.52 3.27
C ASN A 529 6.53 -3.26 4.79
N SER A 530 6.21 -4.28 5.60
CA SER A 530 6.29 -4.18 7.06
C SER A 530 7.70 -3.83 7.56
N LEU A 531 8.73 -4.44 6.97
CA LEU A 531 10.13 -4.18 7.29
C LEU A 531 10.57 -2.78 6.88
N VAL A 532 10.07 -2.25 5.75
CA VAL A 532 10.35 -0.88 5.33
C VAL A 532 9.78 0.10 6.34
N PHE A 533 8.51 -0.02 6.72
CA PHE A 533 7.90 0.86 7.74
C PHE A 533 8.65 0.78 9.07
N ALA A 534 9.00 -0.43 9.53
CA ALA A 534 9.81 -0.61 10.72
C ALA A 534 11.19 0.05 10.58
N GLY A 535 11.84 -0.09 9.41
CA GLY A 535 13.13 0.53 9.08
C GLY A 535 13.08 2.06 9.11
N VAL A 536 12.02 2.67 8.56
CA VAL A 536 11.77 4.11 8.64
C VAL A 536 11.70 4.56 10.11
N LEU A 537 10.90 3.89 10.94
CA LEU A 537 10.75 4.25 12.36
C LEU A 537 12.04 4.01 13.16
N VAL A 538 12.81 2.96 12.84
CA VAL A 538 14.13 2.74 13.45
C VAL A 538 15.11 3.84 13.05
N ALA A 539 15.11 4.28 11.79
CA ALA A 539 15.93 5.40 11.33
C ALA A 539 15.55 6.71 12.05
N VAL A 540 14.24 6.94 12.28
CA VAL A 540 13.73 8.07 13.08
C VAL A 540 14.24 8.01 14.52
N LEU A 541 14.13 6.84 15.18
CA LEU A 541 14.63 6.64 16.55
C LEU A 541 16.15 6.84 16.64
N ALA A 542 16.91 6.32 15.67
CA ALA A 542 18.35 6.50 15.59
C ALA A 542 18.73 7.97 15.42
N ALA A 543 18.06 8.70 14.52
CA ALA A 543 18.28 10.13 14.32
C ALA A 543 17.98 10.94 15.59
N ASN A 544 16.88 10.62 16.29
CA ASN A 544 16.52 11.24 17.56
C ASN A 544 17.60 10.96 18.64
N ALA A 545 18.07 9.71 18.77
CA ALA A 545 19.13 9.35 19.71
C ALA A 545 20.44 10.11 19.42
N VAL A 546 20.84 10.23 18.16
CA VAL A 546 22.03 10.98 17.73
C VAL A 546 21.87 12.46 18.11
N VAL A 547 20.72 13.08 17.87
CA VAL A 547 20.48 14.48 18.25
C VAL A 547 20.52 14.67 19.77
N GLN A 548 20.00 13.72 20.55
CA GLN A 548 20.05 13.77 22.03
C GLN A 548 21.48 13.67 22.57
N VAL A 549 22.32 12.84 21.95
CA VAL A 549 23.72 12.62 22.37
C VAL A 549 24.62 13.76 21.91
N PHE A 550 24.64 14.06 20.60
CA PHE A 550 25.60 14.99 20.01
C PHE A 550 25.14 16.45 20.06
N LYS A 551 23.84 16.72 20.21
CA LYS A 551 23.26 18.08 20.33
C LYS A 551 23.84 19.07 19.31
N PRO A 552 23.69 18.80 18.00
CA PRO A 552 24.30 19.63 16.95
C PRO A 552 23.80 21.08 17.06
N GLN A 553 24.71 22.05 17.16
CA GLN A 553 24.33 23.45 17.45
C GLN A 553 23.70 24.17 16.24
N ARG A 554 24.10 23.81 15.01
CA ARG A 554 23.69 24.48 13.77
C ARG A 554 22.89 23.55 12.88
N LEU A 555 21.84 24.06 12.23
CA LEU A 555 20.98 23.28 11.33
C LEU A 555 21.56 23.11 9.92
N TRP A 556 22.31 24.09 9.40
CA TRP A 556 22.79 24.06 8.01
C TRP A 556 23.64 22.83 7.63
N PRO A 557 24.51 22.25 8.49
CA PRO A 557 25.26 21.05 8.12
C PRO A 557 24.35 19.85 7.91
N LEU A 558 23.25 19.77 8.69
CA LEU A 558 22.25 18.70 8.55
C LEU A 558 21.48 18.83 7.24
N TYR A 559 21.13 20.07 6.85
CA TYR A 559 20.51 20.33 5.54
C TYR A 559 21.45 20.03 4.36
N LEU A 560 22.75 20.32 4.48
CA LEU A 560 23.73 19.94 3.46
C LEU A 560 23.89 18.42 3.35
N ALA A 561 23.95 17.71 4.49
CA ALA A 561 24.01 16.25 4.50
C ALA A 561 22.75 15.62 3.88
N LEU A 562 21.57 16.18 4.20
CA LEU A 562 20.31 15.79 3.57
C LEU A 562 20.33 16.05 2.06
N ALA A 563 20.76 17.22 1.61
CA ALA A 563 20.86 17.55 0.19
C ALA A 563 21.81 16.59 -0.54
N ALA A 564 22.97 16.27 0.05
CA ALA A 564 23.90 15.29 -0.50
C ALA A 564 23.29 13.89 -0.59
N ALA A 565 22.56 13.45 0.44
CA ALA A 565 21.85 12.17 0.44
C ALA A 565 20.75 12.12 -0.62
N LEU A 566 19.99 13.20 -0.82
CA LEU A 566 18.97 13.30 -1.87
C LEU A 566 19.59 13.25 -3.27
N VAL A 567 20.71 13.94 -3.49
CA VAL A 567 21.45 13.89 -4.77
C VAL A 567 21.98 12.48 -5.03
N LEU A 568 22.57 11.83 -4.02
CA LEU A 568 23.04 10.46 -4.14
C LEU A 568 21.90 9.49 -4.48
N ALA A 569 20.75 9.61 -3.79
CA ALA A 569 19.56 8.81 -4.03
C ALA A 569 18.89 9.07 -5.40
N TRP A 570 19.19 10.20 -6.03
CA TRP A 570 18.74 10.53 -7.38
C TRP A 570 19.71 10.03 -8.46
N LEU A 571 21.02 10.11 -8.21
CA LEU A 571 22.06 9.73 -9.18
C LEU A 571 22.27 8.22 -9.30
N VAL A 572 22.02 7.45 -8.24
CA VAL A 572 22.27 6.00 -8.22
C VAL A 572 21.00 5.23 -8.66
N PRO A 573 20.99 4.58 -9.84
CA PRO A 573 19.86 3.76 -10.25
C PRO A 573 19.76 2.49 -9.39
N TYR A 574 18.57 2.15 -8.91
CA TYR A 574 18.38 1.00 -8.00
C TYR A 574 18.76 -0.34 -8.64
N ARG A 575 18.55 -0.50 -9.95
CA ARG A 575 18.99 -1.67 -10.71
C ARG A 575 20.50 -1.94 -10.61
N SER A 576 21.32 -0.90 -10.40
CA SER A 576 22.77 -1.08 -10.19
C SER A 576 23.09 -1.86 -8.90
N LEU A 577 22.22 -1.82 -7.89
CA LEU A 577 22.38 -2.60 -6.67
C LEU A 577 22.17 -4.10 -6.91
N LEU A 578 21.37 -4.47 -7.92
CA LEU A 578 21.16 -5.88 -8.29
C LEU A 578 22.42 -6.53 -8.88
N GLN A 579 23.40 -5.74 -9.33
CA GLN A 579 24.70 -6.23 -9.80
C GLN A 579 25.64 -6.63 -8.66
N ILE A 580 25.29 -6.37 -7.40
CA ILE A 580 26.09 -6.77 -6.24
C ILE A 580 25.76 -8.23 -5.91
N ASP A 581 26.67 -9.16 -6.21
CA ASP A 581 26.48 -10.60 -6.00
C ASP A 581 26.21 -10.97 -4.53
N SER A 582 26.88 -10.28 -3.60
CA SER A 582 26.68 -10.52 -2.17
C SER A 582 25.35 -9.95 -1.70
N LEU A 583 24.43 -10.84 -1.30
CA LEU A 583 23.12 -10.47 -0.75
C LEU A 583 23.25 -9.51 0.45
N ILE A 584 24.24 -9.72 1.33
CA ILE A 584 24.45 -8.89 2.51
C ILE A 584 24.91 -7.49 2.11
N LEU A 585 25.88 -7.36 1.19
CA LEU A 585 26.35 -6.06 0.73
C LEU A 585 25.27 -5.31 -0.04
N ARG A 586 24.50 -6.03 -0.88
CA ARG A 586 23.33 -5.47 -1.58
C ARG A 586 22.32 -4.91 -0.59
N TYR A 587 22.01 -5.66 0.47
CA TYR A 587 21.08 -5.23 1.50
C TYR A 587 21.59 -3.99 2.25
N ILE A 588 22.86 -3.99 2.67
CA ILE A 588 23.47 -2.84 3.36
C ILE A 588 23.46 -1.60 2.47
N ALA A 589 23.82 -1.75 1.19
CA ALA A 589 23.83 -0.65 0.23
C ALA A 589 22.43 -0.09 -0.02
N ALA A 590 21.42 -0.96 -0.19
CA ALA A 590 20.03 -0.56 -0.35
C ALA A 590 19.52 0.21 0.89
N VAL A 591 19.74 -0.34 2.09
CA VAL A 591 19.38 0.31 3.36
C VAL A 591 20.06 1.67 3.50
N ALA A 592 21.37 1.75 3.22
CA ALA A 592 22.10 3.01 3.32
C ALA A 592 21.59 4.06 2.32
N LEU A 593 21.38 3.67 1.06
CA LEU A 593 20.92 4.58 0.01
C LEU A 593 19.52 5.11 0.29
N THR A 594 18.58 4.23 0.67
CA THR A 594 17.18 4.59 0.85
C THR A 594 16.91 5.28 2.20
N PHE A 595 17.51 4.82 3.30
CA PHE A 595 17.23 5.38 4.62
C PHE A 595 18.12 6.56 5.00
N SER A 596 19.22 6.85 4.27
CA SER A 596 20.05 8.02 4.60
C SER A 596 19.33 9.37 4.45
N PRO A 597 18.53 9.66 3.40
CA PRO A 597 17.75 10.89 3.35
C PRO A 597 16.75 10.97 4.51
N ILE A 598 16.08 9.86 4.84
CA ILE A 598 15.14 9.77 5.96
C ILE A 598 15.85 10.06 7.30
N PHE A 599 17.03 9.49 7.51
CA PHE A 599 17.81 9.70 8.72
C PHE A 599 18.22 11.17 8.88
N PHE A 600 18.81 11.79 7.85
CA PHE A 600 19.22 13.20 7.93
C PHE A 600 18.03 14.15 8.03
N ALA A 601 16.93 13.88 7.33
CA ALA A 601 15.66 14.59 7.49
C ALA A 601 15.16 14.55 8.93
N ASN A 602 15.22 13.39 9.58
CA ASN A 602 14.80 13.24 10.96
C ASN A 602 15.79 13.87 11.97
N MET A 603 17.06 14.00 11.63
CA MET A 603 18.00 14.80 12.43
C MET A 603 17.62 16.28 12.40
N VAL A 604 17.28 16.83 11.22
CA VAL A 604 16.80 18.21 11.06
C VAL A 604 15.51 18.42 11.87
N PHE A 605 14.54 17.52 11.72
CA PHE A 605 13.28 17.56 12.47
C PHE A 605 13.53 17.48 13.98
N SER A 606 14.23 16.46 14.46
CA SER A 606 14.48 16.24 15.89
C SER A 606 15.21 17.43 16.51
N ARG A 607 16.22 17.97 15.83
CA ARG A 607 16.95 19.14 16.33
C ARG A 607 16.06 20.37 16.47
N SER A 608 15.18 20.61 15.50
CA SER A 608 14.22 21.73 15.51
C SER A 608 13.13 21.49 16.56
N PHE A 609 12.66 20.25 16.69
CA PHE A 609 11.60 19.85 17.62
C PHE A 609 12.05 19.93 19.08
N ALA A 610 13.33 19.65 19.35
CA ALA A 610 13.91 19.72 20.69
C ALA A 610 13.79 21.11 21.33
N GLU A 611 13.80 22.17 20.52
CA GLU A 611 13.69 23.58 20.96
C GLU A 611 12.26 24.11 20.98
N SER A 612 11.28 23.34 20.49
CA SER A 612 9.91 23.81 20.39
C SER A 612 9.25 23.89 21.76
N GLU A 613 8.90 25.11 22.19
CA GLU A 613 8.11 25.36 23.41
C GLU A 613 6.70 24.75 23.35
N LYS A 614 6.13 24.64 22.14
CA LYS A 614 4.79 24.06 21.89
C LYS A 614 4.88 22.77 21.09
N SER A 615 5.51 21.75 21.67
CA SER A 615 5.76 20.45 21.01
C SER A 615 4.51 19.82 20.38
N ALA A 616 3.38 19.80 21.08
CA ALA A 616 2.11 19.28 20.53
C ALA A 616 1.66 20.04 19.28
N HIS A 617 1.79 21.37 19.26
CA HIS A 617 1.40 22.19 18.12
C HIS A 617 2.34 22.00 16.94
N ALA A 618 3.66 22.01 17.17
CA ALA A 618 4.67 21.76 16.13
C ALA A 618 4.48 20.37 15.48
N PHE A 619 4.20 19.34 16.29
CA PHE A 619 3.93 18.00 15.80
C PHE A 619 2.62 17.91 14.99
N GLY A 620 1.57 18.60 15.44
CA GLY A 620 0.32 18.70 14.67
C GLY A 620 0.52 19.30 13.27
N TRP A 621 1.31 20.38 13.15
CA TRP A 621 1.65 20.96 11.85
C TRP A 621 2.49 20.02 10.98
N ASN A 622 3.39 19.24 11.59
CA ASN A 622 4.14 18.22 10.87
C ASN A 622 3.22 17.15 10.26
N ILE A 623 2.26 16.62 11.02
CA ILE A 623 1.30 15.63 10.52
C ILE A 623 0.39 16.22 9.44
N LEU A 624 -0.04 17.48 9.56
CA LEU A 624 -0.79 18.15 8.48
C LEU A 624 0.04 18.26 7.19
N GLY A 625 1.34 18.49 7.34
CA GLY A 625 2.31 18.43 6.26
C GLY A 625 2.37 17.04 5.63
N VAL A 626 2.50 15.99 6.45
CA VAL A 626 2.47 14.57 6.01
C VAL A 626 1.24 14.34 5.14
N MET A 627 0.04 14.71 5.58
CA MET A 627 -1.18 14.57 4.78
C MET A 627 -1.07 15.26 3.40
N VAL A 628 -0.56 16.49 3.33
CA VAL A 628 -0.37 17.18 2.04
C VAL A 628 0.68 16.46 1.18
N GLY A 629 1.79 16.01 1.75
CA GLY A 629 2.79 15.19 1.05
C GLY A 629 2.16 13.96 0.39
N GLY A 630 1.25 13.29 1.09
CA GLY A 630 0.59 12.06 0.61
C GLY A 630 -0.43 12.31 -0.48
N THR A 631 -1.02 13.51 -0.51
CA THR A 631 -1.82 13.96 -1.67
C THR A 631 -0.94 14.38 -2.86
N LEU A 632 0.30 14.80 -2.63
CA LEU A 632 1.22 15.19 -3.70
C LEU A 632 1.94 13.99 -4.33
N GLU A 633 1.89 12.83 -3.67
CA GLU A 633 2.32 11.55 -4.24
C GLU A 633 1.68 11.29 -5.61
N TYR A 634 0.41 11.68 -5.81
CA TYR A 634 -0.30 11.56 -7.08
C TYR A 634 0.40 12.26 -8.26
N ALA A 635 1.33 13.18 -8.01
CA ALA A 635 2.18 13.75 -9.06
C ALA A 635 3.02 12.69 -9.78
N SER A 636 3.33 11.54 -9.16
CA SER A 636 4.05 10.43 -9.79
C SER A 636 3.38 9.93 -11.07
N MET A 637 2.04 10.00 -11.15
CA MET A 637 1.27 9.64 -12.35
C MET A 637 1.61 10.52 -13.56
N ALA A 638 2.02 11.78 -13.33
CA ALA A 638 2.41 12.71 -14.39
C ALA A 638 3.93 12.70 -14.64
N VAL A 639 4.75 12.60 -13.59
CA VAL A 639 6.20 12.84 -13.70
C VAL A 639 7.10 11.65 -13.35
N GLY A 640 6.55 10.53 -12.88
CA GLY A 640 7.30 9.37 -12.39
C GLY A 640 7.76 9.48 -10.93
N TYR A 641 8.19 8.37 -10.35
CA TYR A 641 8.57 8.26 -8.94
C TYR A 641 9.88 8.98 -8.61
N ASN A 642 10.85 8.99 -9.53
CA ASN A 642 12.12 9.66 -9.28
C ASN A 642 11.97 11.18 -9.17
N SER A 643 11.04 11.74 -9.94
CA SER A 643 10.72 13.17 -9.93
C SER A 643 10.13 13.64 -8.60
N LEU A 644 9.59 12.75 -7.76
CA LEU A 644 9.12 13.12 -6.42
C LEU A 644 10.27 13.65 -5.53
N LEU A 645 11.53 13.26 -5.77
CA LEU A 645 12.67 13.83 -5.03
C LEU A 645 12.85 15.33 -5.26
N ILE A 646 12.41 15.85 -6.40
CA ILE A 646 12.44 17.29 -6.68
C ILE A 646 11.46 18.01 -5.74
N LEU A 647 10.25 17.46 -5.57
CA LEU A 647 9.27 17.98 -4.61
C LEU A 647 9.79 17.90 -3.17
N VAL A 648 10.42 16.79 -2.80
CA VAL A 648 11.09 16.62 -1.50
C VAL A 648 12.14 17.72 -1.28
N ALA A 649 13.01 17.95 -2.25
CA ALA A 649 14.06 18.98 -2.17
C ALA A 649 13.45 20.39 -2.04
N ILE A 650 12.39 20.70 -2.81
CA ILE A 650 11.67 21.97 -2.71
C ILE A 650 11.10 22.16 -1.30
N PHE A 651 10.44 21.14 -0.74
CA PHE A 651 9.87 21.25 0.60
C PHE A 651 10.93 21.41 1.69
N TYR A 652 12.06 20.70 1.62
CA TYR A 652 13.15 20.93 2.58
C TYR A 652 13.83 22.29 2.40
N ALA A 653 13.93 22.81 1.17
CA ALA A 653 14.39 24.18 0.94
C ALA A 653 13.42 25.20 1.54
N LEU A 654 12.11 25.02 1.38
CA LEU A 654 11.09 25.87 2.01
C LEU A 654 11.14 25.77 3.55
N ALA A 655 11.34 24.58 4.10
CA ALA A 655 11.54 24.37 5.53
C ALA A 655 12.76 25.14 6.05
N PHE A 656 13.88 25.08 5.30
CA PHE A 656 15.10 25.82 5.64
C PHE A 656 14.87 27.33 5.60
N LEU A 657 14.30 27.86 4.51
CA LEU A 657 14.04 29.30 4.35
C LEU A 657 13.09 29.85 5.43
N THR A 658 12.06 29.08 5.79
CA THR A 658 11.11 29.49 6.84
C THR A 658 11.72 29.38 8.24
N SER A 659 12.62 28.42 8.48
CA SER A 659 13.38 28.34 9.74
C SER A 659 14.28 29.57 9.94
N LEU A 660 14.99 30.03 8.90
CA LEU A 660 15.85 31.22 8.96
C LEU A 660 15.06 32.49 9.33
N ARG A 661 13.85 32.65 8.76
CA ARG A 661 12.97 33.79 9.07
C ARG A 661 12.46 33.77 10.52
N ALA A 662 12.22 32.59 11.08
CA ALA A 662 11.82 32.44 12.47
C ALA A 662 12.96 32.86 13.43
N PHE A 663 14.19 32.43 13.15
CA PHE A 663 15.38 32.86 13.92
C PHE A 663 15.68 34.36 13.79
N GLY A 664 15.52 34.94 12.60
CA GLY A 664 15.70 36.38 12.37
C GLY A 664 14.74 37.25 13.21
N LYS A 665 13.47 36.85 13.33
CA LYS A 665 12.49 37.57 14.17
C LYS A 665 12.79 37.47 15.67
N ALA A 666 13.26 36.31 16.15
CA ALA A 666 13.65 36.13 17.56
C ALA A 666 14.86 37.01 17.94
N SER A 667 15.83 37.18 17.05
CA SER A 667 16.97 38.08 17.27
C SER A 667 16.56 39.56 17.31
N ALA A 668 15.59 39.96 16.48
CA ALA A 668 15.07 41.33 16.44
C ALA A 668 14.22 41.67 17.67
N SER A 669 13.44 40.73 18.21
CA SER A 669 12.63 40.97 19.43
C SER A 669 13.47 41.07 20.69
N VAL A 670 14.63 40.40 20.74
CA VAL A 670 15.60 40.51 21.85
C VAL A 670 16.44 41.78 21.77
N ALA A 671 16.63 42.35 20.57
CA ALA A 671 17.28 43.64 20.40
C ALA A 671 16.35 44.84 20.65
N SER A 672 15.02 44.62 20.67
CA SER A 672 14.00 45.66 20.91
C SER A 672 13.37 45.61 22.31
N ALA A 673 13.79 44.67 23.16
CA ALA A 673 13.41 44.54 24.57
C ALA A 673 14.62 44.87 25.43
#